data_AF-A0A9D7PAE4-F1
#
_entry.id   AF-A0A9D7PAE4-F1
#
_cell.length_a   1.000
_cell.length_b   1.000
_cell.length_c   1.000
_cell.angle_alpha   90.00
_cell.angle_beta   90.00
_cell.angle_gamma   90.00
#
_symmetry.space_group_name_H-M   'P 1'
#
loop_
_entity.id
_entity.type
_entity.pdbx_description
1 polymer ?
#
loop_
_entity_poly.entity_id
_entity_poly.type
_entity_poly.pdbx_seq_one_letter_code
_entity_poly.pdbx_strand_id
1 'polypeptide(L)'
;MSTNEFTTMALTAQAFQLRPQILEPVKMHRALNLRALRGLRIADLVENAPRVTSVPDRVERALTGADGTVYFVPQARIAQRSKATGAPHVFLAKSAGVVTLQVWFDLVRHPSVPSGAQPLPVDNYAVSLVPASGSPIAFTRCDDLPAGDQADTVVSRLYCEVVVDPNTVVPMLEALGTRLRVEADVHYTTQDGSSAPPPTQTPPIRRRIDTAAIPKATIRPAAAFRDLAAVRINPDVTKLIAASVVAGATPAQPEAPWRSHTARLSLGAADNSGVAACFPRDVMNNRAIYSQVTSGFGSEPWSDWVDSPNGQFLDSPIPDQFYILPDEYRLAFNAETGRPAMMVLLVPPKRAAGEQGPTSFGADYTLRTRFSIVPWVNPERRERLRAEITRQTGVPYPDLLVGGMREATCRLSSVFHDLGPTVVGGDTSVDARGFDLVLDCTSEFYTALTHLLVTEGLDAEVTVALVSDPDRPRTAKVGIELRLDRPATDVLSATLVPAAPADEESVPPPPTLRVSNPLPYAVTVARTVASLLVTDAELPSPIGAVRATAEPSSFTLPAADGAPSTLDIALTPAPTDQPAIYGSVGVSFAGIAVDIDPQQVLAAAYDTGTTGSVSSSVDVICYQLAHPEVIPATLTGLFGLEVELRRSDGAQPVTVFLTTDQPQLTAQVSFGLSDIAAGMKPEQPTFQWRRRNMSGSGTGEWSDWATITGRQLFVAPTGM
;
A
#
# COMPACT_ATOMS: atom_id res chain seq x y z
N MET A 1 -49.18 -1.18 -47.21
CA MET A 1 -49.72 -0.97 -45.84
C MET A 1 -48.61 -1.35 -44.88
N SER A 2 -47.97 -0.51 -44.07
CA SER A 2 -47.99 0.92 -43.76
C SER A 2 -46.72 1.08 -42.88
N THR A 3 -45.68 1.77 -43.34
CA THR A 3 -45.19 3.08 -42.82
C THR A 3 -45.00 3.16 -41.30
N ASN A 4 -43.73 3.33 -40.87
CA ASN A 4 -43.19 4.44 -40.07
C ASN A 4 -41.84 4.00 -39.47
N GLU A 5 -40.69 4.55 -39.86
CA GLU A 5 -40.13 5.91 -39.70
C GLU A 5 -39.13 6.01 -38.55
N PHE A 6 -37.99 6.61 -38.90
CA PHE A 6 -36.78 6.88 -38.13
C PHE A 6 -37.05 7.75 -36.89
N THR A 7 -36.27 7.54 -35.82
CA THR A 7 -35.69 8.67 -35.06
C THR A 7 -34.33 8.25 -34.49
N THR A 8 -33.28 8.79 -35.10
CA THR A 8 -31.91 8.86 -34.61
C THR A 8 -31.85 9.89 -33.48
N MET A 9 -31.36 9.51 -32.30
CA MET A 9 -30.83 10.48 -31.33
C MET A 9 -29.41 10.09 -30.94
N ALA A 10 -28.50 10.99 -31.30
CA ALA A 10 -27.14 11.06 -30.82
C ALA A 10 -27.15 11.19 -29.28
N LEU A 11 -26.34 10.37 -28.61
CA LEU A 11 -26.01 10.55 -27.20
C LEU A 11 -24.49 10.64 -27.05
N THR A 12 -24.11 11.89 -26.80
CA THR A 12 -22.83 12.44 -26.39
C THR A 12 -22.12 11.53 -25.38
N ALA A 13 -20.94 11.02 -25.72
CA ALA A 13 -20.06 10.35 -24.78
C ALA A 13 -19.52 11.39 -23.78
N GLN A 14 -20.15 11.48 -22.61
CA GLN A 14 -19.55 12.14 -21.44
C GLN A 14 -18.45 11.24 -20.90
N ALA A 15 -17.21 11.73 -20.95
CA ALA A 15 -16.07 11.14 -20.27
C ALA A 15 -16.34 11.10 -18.76
N PHE A 16 -16.64 9.91 -18.24
CA PHE A 16 -16.67 9.63 -16.81
C PHE A 16 -15.23 9.60 -16.29
N GLN A 17 -14.82 10.64 -15.56
CA GLN A 17 -13.66 10.58 -14.67
C GLN A 17 -14.02 9.67 -13.49
N LEU A 18 -13.76 8.36 -13.63
CA LEU A 18 -13.74 7.45 -12.50
C LEU A 18 -12.37 7.53 -11.85
N ARG A 19 -12.32 8.17 -10.67
CA ARG A 19 -11.20 8.00 -9.73
C ARG A 19 -11.10 6.52 -9.36
N PRO A 20 -9.89 5.94 -9.26
CA PRO A 20 -9.75 4.60 -8.70
C PRO A 20 -10.23 4.64 -7.25
N GLN A 21 -11.38 4.03 -6.98
CA GLN A 21 -11.80 3.71 -5.63
C GLN A 21 -10.89 2.60 -5.14
N ILE A 22 -10.02 2.93 -4.20
CA ILE A 22 -9.30 1.97 -3.39
C ILE A 22 -10.38 1.20 -2.61
N LEU A 23 -10.62 -0.06 -3.01
CA LEU A 23 -11.50 -0.98 -2.32
C LEU A 23 -10.91 -1.27 -0.94
N GLU A 24 -11.46 -0.66 0.11
CA GLU A 24 -11.18 -1.08 1.48
C GLU A 24 -11.79 -2.47 1.73
N PRO A 25 -11.02 -3.47 2.20
CA PRO A 25 -11.58 -4.75 2.58
C PRO A 25 -12.37 -4.60 3.90
N VAL A 26 -13.63 -5.03 3.86
CA VAL A 26 -14.50 -5.17 5.05
C VAL A 26 -13.87 -6.20 6.00
N LYS A 27 -13.21 -5.73 7.06
CA LYS A 27 -12.66 -6.57 8.12
C LYS A 27 -13.77 -7.00 9.09
N MET A 28 -14.21 -8.25 9.00
CA MET A 28 -14.83 -8.94 10.14
C MET A 28 -13.71 -9.52 11.00
N HIS A 29 -13.55 -9.05 12.24
CA HIS A 29 -12.59 -9.59 13.21
C HIS A 29 -13.31 -10.07 14.47
N ARG A 30 -13.15 -11.36 14.79
CA ARG A 30 -13.30 -11.85 16.17
C ARG A 30 -12.02 -11.45 16.91
N ALA A 31 -12.09 -10.39 17.72
CA ALA A 31 -10.97 -9.92 18.53
C ALA A 31 -10.75 -10.83 19.74
N LEU A 32 -9.51 -11.30 19.93
CA LEU A 32 -9.07 -11.80 21.22
C LEU A 32 -8.87 -10.57 22.13
N ASN A 33 -9.58 -10.52 23.25
CA ASN A 33 -9.64 -9.34 24.11
C ASN A 33 -8.36 -9.27 24.97
N LEU A 34 -7.30 -8.58 24.50
CA LEU A 34 -6.05 -8.37 25.25
C LEU A 34 -6.30 -7.80 26.67
N ARG A 35 -7.43 -7.11 26.86
CA ARG A 35 -7.92 -6.64 28.17
C ARG A 35 -8.20 -7.78 29.15
N ALA A 36 -8.66 -8.94 28.68
CA ALA A 36 -8.90 -10.12 29.51
C ALA A 36 -7.60 -10.82 29.92
N LEU A 37 -6.60 -10.87 29.02
CA LEU A 37 -5.26 -11.38 29.35
C LEU A 37 -4.52 -10.46 30.33
N ARG A 38 -4.72 -9.14 30.26
CA ARG A 38 -4.19 -8.18 31.24
C ARG A 38 -4.72 -8.41 32.66
N GLY A 39 -6.01 -8.72 32.81
CA GLY A 39 -6.62 -8.97 34.12
C GLY A 39 -6.01 -10.16 34.86
N LEU A 40 -5.58 -11.20 34.13
CA LEU A 40 -4.88 -12.36 34.71
C LEU A 40 -3.45 -12.01 35.15
N ARG A 41 -2.75 -11.16 34.39
CA ARG A 41 -1.37 -10.74 34.71
C ARG A 41 -1.27 -9.91 35.98
N ILE A 42 -2.27 -9.09 36.31
CA ILE A 42 -2.22 -8.17 37.46
C ILE A 42 -2.21 -8.92 38.80
N ALA A 43 -3.00 -9.99 38.94
CA ALA A 43 -3.03 -10.79 40.17
C ALA A 43 -1.65 -11.41 40.48
N ASP A 44 -1.00 -11.96 39.44
CA ASP A 44 0.33 -12.53 39.56
C ASP A 44 1.40 -11.49 39.92
N LEU A 45 1.27 -10.25 39.41
CA LEU A 45 2.22 -9.16 39.72
C LEU A 45 2.13 -8.71 41.18
N VAL A 46 0.94 -8.71 41.77
CA VAL A 46 0.73 -8.33 43.19
C VAL A 46 1.18 -9.45 44.13
N GLU A 47 0.86 -10.70 43.81
CA GLU A 47 1.24 -11.86 44.64
C GLU A 47 2.76 -12.10 44.64
N ASN A 48 3.43 -11.83 43.51
CA ASN A 48 4.87 -12.02 43.35
C ASN A 48 5.68 -10.71 43.40
N ALA A 49 5.12 -9.67 44.03
CA ALA A 49 5.77 -8.36 44.09
C ALA A 49 7.14 -8.43 44.81
N PRO A 50 8.21 -7.83 44.25
CA PRO A 50 9.55 -7.89 44.82
C PRO A 50 9.65 -7.42 46.27
N ARG A 51 10.45 -8.13 47.08
CA ARG A 51 10.71 -7.79 48.49
C ARG A 51 11.79 -6.72 48.58
N VAL A 52 11.42 -5.50 48.95
CA VAL A 52 12.33 -4.35 49.04
C VAL A 52 12.50 -3.87 50.48
N THR A 53 13.68 -3.34 50.80
CA THR A 53 14.03 -2.87 52.15
C THR A 53 13.44 -1.51 52.52
N SER A 54 12.91 -0.76 51.54
CA SER A 54 12.29 0.55 51.78
C SER A 54 11.17 0.82 50.77
N VAL A 55 10.22 1.67 51.16
CA VAL A 55 9.08 2.06 50.32
C VAL A 55 9.60 2.83 49.09
N PRO A 56 9.19 2.46 47.85
CA PRO A 56 9.47 3.24 46.66
C PRO A 56 8.79 4.60 46.75
N ASP A 57 9.57 5.68 46.68
CA ASP A 57 9.06 7.05 46.76
C ASP A 57 9.46 7.93 45.57
N ARG A 58 10.48 7.53 44.79
CA ARG A 58 11.01 8.30 43.65
C ARG A 58 11.63 7.40 42.56
N VAL A 59 11.68 7.89 41.32
CA VAL A 59 12.17 7.15 40.15
C VAL A 59 13.71 7.09 40.06
N GLU A 60 14.42 8.03 40.67
CA GLU A 60 15.88 8.11 40.67
C GLU A 60 16.54 7.22 41.75
N ARG A 61 15.75 6.61 42.63
CA ARG A 61 16.23 5.85 43.78
C ARG A 61 16.30 4.35 43.45
N ALA A 62 17.49 3.79 43.63
CA ALA A 62 17.70 2.35 43.65
C ALA A 62 17.22 1.77 44.99
N LEU A 63 16.53 0.63 44.95
CA LEU A 63 15.97 -0.06 46.11
C LEU A 63 16.69 -1.39 46.28
N THR A 64 17.28 -1.62 47.44
CA THR A 64 17.90 -2.93 47.73
C THR A 64 16.81 -3.92 48.11
N GLY A 65 16.75 -5.02 47.37
CA GLY A 65 15.90 -6.17 47.64
C GLY A 65 16.40 -6.99 48.83
N ALA A 66 15.51 -7.77 49.45
CA ALA A 66 15.88 -8.67 50.54
C ALA A 66 16.87 -9.77 50.10
N ASP A 67 16.90 -10.08 48.81
CA ASP A 67 17.79 -11.02 48.14
C ASP A 67 19.10 -10.38 47.65
N GLY A 68 19.30 -9.08 47.88
CA GLY A 68 20.43 -8.31 47.37
C GLY A 68 20.26 -7.81 45.93
N THR A 69 19.18 -8.18 45.23
CA THR A 69 18.85 -7.64 43.91
C THR A 69 18.51 -6.15 44.04
N VAL A 70 18.99 -5.34 43.11
CA VAL A 70 18.64 -3.91 43.08
C VAL A 70 17.39 -3.74 42.24
N TYR A 71 16.38 -3.07 42.78
CA TYR A 71 15.13 -2.75 42.09
C TYR A 71 15.02 -1.24 41.83
N PHE A 72 14.16 -0.83 40.89
CA PHE A 72 13.85 0.58 40.63
C PHE A 72 12.42 0.80 40.14
N VAL A 73 11.90 2.01 40.35
CA VAL A 73 10.63 2.45 39.75
C VAL A 73 10.92 3.00 38.35
N PRO A 74 10.28 2.48 37.29
CA PRO A 74 10.50 3.00 35.93
C PRO A 74 10.16 4.49 35.80
N GLN A 75 11.00 5.23 35.09
CA GLN A 75 10.74 6.62 34.73
C GLN A 75 10.07 6.68 33.35
N ALA A 76 8.93 7.35 33.25
CA ALA A 76 8.30 7.67 31.99
C ALA A 76 9.02 8.83 31.29
N ARG A 77 9.38 8.63 30.03
CA ARG A 77 9.89 9.67 29.13
C ARG A 77 9.09 9.61 27.84
N ILE A 78 8.78 10.75 27.22
CA ILE A 78 8.17 10.73 25.89
C ILE A 78 9.10 9.96 24.97
N ALA A 79 8.56 8.92 24.34
CA ALA A 79 9.29 8.11 23.39
C ALA A 79 9.73 8.98 22.21
N GLN A 80 10.87 8.65 21.62
CA GLN A 80 11.30 9.29 20.38
C GLN A 80 10.81 8.46 19.20
N ARG A 81 10.18 9.12 18.23
CA ARG A 81 9.80 8.50 16.95
C ARG A 81 11.03 8.13 16.13
N SER A 82 12.04 8.99 16.16
CA SER A 82 13.32 8.79 15.48
C SER A 82 14.44 9.24 16.39
N LYS A 83 15.37 8.34 16.70
CA LYS A 83 16.57 8.69 17.47
C LYS A 83 17.48 9.63 16.69
N ALA A 84 17.48 9.51 15.36
CA ALA A 84 18.29 10.33 14.47
C ALA A 84 17.86 11.80 14.48
N THR A 85 16.55 12.06 14.42
CA THR A 85 16.02 13.43 14.42
C THR A 85 15.71 13.92 15.84
N GLY A 86 15.51 13.02 16.80
CA GLY A 86 15.03 13.35 18.15
C GLY A 86 13.55 13.74 18.18
N ALA A 87 12.80 13.46 17.10
CA ALA A 87 11.38 13.77 17.01
C ALA A 87 10.57 13.06 18.11
N PRO A 88 9.72 13.76 18.87
CA PRO A 88 8.88 13.15 19.89
C PRO A 88 7.79 12.28 19.25
N HIS A 89 7.46 11.17 19.91
CA HIS A 89 6.39 10.27 19.50
C HIS A 89 5.04 10.79 20.03
N VAL A 90 4.61 11.93 19.47
CA VAL A 90 3.38 12.65 19.82
C VAL A 90 2.65 13.01 18.53
N PHE A 91 1.32 12.83 18.49
CA PHE A 91 0.54 13.17 17.30
C PHE A 91 -0.81 13.78 17.65
N LEU A 92 -1.28 14.68 16.79
CA LEU A 92 -2.68 15.05 16.69
C LEU A 92 -3.25 14.36 15.44
N ALA A 93 -3.85 13.19 15.63
CA ALA A 93 -4.43 12.41 14.55
C ALA A 93 -5.87 12.87 14.29
N LYS A 94 -6.26 13.01 13.02
CA LYS A 94 -7.62 13.38 12.62
C LYS A 94 -8.30 12.20 11.93
N SER A 95 -9.33 11.63 12.54
CA SER A 95 -10.12 10.53 11.98
C SER A 95 -11.61 10.78 12.15
N ALA A 96 -12.39 10.56 11.09
CA ALA A 96 -13.86 10.74 11.10
C ALA A 96 -14.35 12.09 11.66
N GLY A 97 -13.57 13.17 11.47
CA GLY A 97 -13.90 14.50 11.98
C GLY A 97 -13.52 14.75 13.45
N VAL A 98 -12.97 13.75 14.14
CA VAL A 98 -12.47 13.85 15.52
C VAL A 98 -10.95 13.99 15.51
N VAL A 99 -10.41 14.79 16.42
CA VAL A 99 -8.96 14.90 16.66
C VAL A 99 -8.61 14.17 17.94
N THR A 100 -7.60 13.32 17.88
CA THR A 100 -7.04 12.63 19.05
C THR A 100 -5.60 13.07 19.28
N LEU A 101 -5.27 13.39 20.55
CA LEU A 101 -3.88 13.49 21.00
C LEU A 101 -3.40 12.11 21.39
N GLN A 102 -2.33 11.67 20.74
CA GLN A 102 -1.69 10.40 20.97
C GLN A 102 -0.26 10.65 21.46
N VAL A 103 0.16 9.95 22.52
CA VAL A 103 1.49 10.09 23.13
C VAL A 103 2.02 8.72 23.49
N TRP A 104 3.26 8.44 23.11
CA TRP A 104 3.98 7.25 23.54
C TRP A 104 5.03 7.63 24.57
N PHE A 105 5.16 6.83 25.61
CA PHE A 105 6.23 6.94 26.61
C PHE A 105 7.08 5.69 26.61
N ASP A 106 8.39 5.84 26.64
CA ASP A 106 9.29 4.76 27.04
C ASP A 106 9.39 4.78 28.57
N LEU A 107 9.12 3.64 29.21
CA LEU A 107 9.39 3.44 30.63
C LEU A 107 10.83 2.95 30.77
N VAL A 108 11.70 3.82 31.29
CA VAL A 108 13.14 3.57 31.31
C VAL A 108 13.71 3.52 32.72
N ARG A 109 14.88 2.90 32.85
CA ARG A 109 15.70 3.05 34.04
C ARG A 109 16.28 4.46 34.13
N HIS A 110 16.15 5.11 35.29
CA HIS A 110 16.79 6.40 35.54
C HIS A 110 18.33 6.27 35.52
N PRO A 111 19.09 7.24 34.96
CA PRO A 111 20.55 7.12 34.83
C PRO A 111 21.33 6.98 36.14
N SER A 112 20.76 7.37 37.29
CA SER A 112 21.37 7.18 38.62
C SER A 112 21.23 5.76 39.16
N VAL A 113 20.41 4.91 38.52
CA VAL A 113 20.17 3.54 38.96
C VAL A 113 21.16 2.60 38.26
N PRO A 114 21.78 1.64 38.98
CA PRO A 114 22.74 0.68 38.42
C PRO A 114 22.20 -0.12 37.22
N SER A 115 23.09 -0.49 36.28
CA SER A 115 22.69 -1.14 35.03
C SER A 115 22.11 -2.55 35.19
N GLY A 116 22.42 -3.25 36.27
CA GLY A 116 21.86 -4.55 36.61
C GLY A 116 20.57 -4.52 37.43
N ALA A 117 20.02 -3.34 37.69
CA ALA A 117 18.79 -3.22 38.48
C ALA A 117 17.56 -3.71 37.69
N GLN A 118 16.63 -4.34 38.41
CA GLN A 118 15.37 -4.88 37.90
C GLN A 118 14.21 -3.88 38.10
N PRO A 119 13.30 -3.73 37.13
CA PRO A 119 12.15 -2.83 37.30
C PRO A 119 11.14 -3.41 38.31
N LEU A 120 10.54 -2.55 39.12
CA LEU A 120 9.36 -2.93 39.91
C LEU A 120 8.14 -3.05 38.98
N PRO A 121 7.22 -4.00 39.26
CA PRO A 121 5.94 -4.08 38.57
C PRO A 121 5.11 -2.80 38.72
N VAL A 122 4.57 -2.33 37.59
CA VAL A 122 3.75 -1.12 37.51
C VAL A 122 2.48 -1.37 36.69
N ASP A 123 1.34 -0.89 37.16
CA ASP A 123 0.05 -0.98 36.46
C ASP A 123 -0.86 0.25 36.70
N ASN A 124 -2.13 0.17 36.26
CA ASN A 124 -3.16 1.19 36.48
C ASN A 124 -2.74 2.63 36.12
N TYR A 125 -2.08 2.77 34.97
CA TYR A 125 -1.58 4.05 34.47
C TYR A 125 -2.67 5.11 34.34
N ALA A 126 -2.38 6.31 34.83
CA ALA A 126 -3.18 7.50 34.60
C ALA A 126 -2.29 8.61 34.04
N VAL A 127 -2.61 9.09 32.85
CA VAL A 127 -1.88 10.17 32.18
C VAL A 127 -2.77 11.39 32.04
N SER A 128 -2.22 12.58 32.28
CA SER A 128 -2.91 13.85 32.02
C SER A 128 -1.95 14.88 31.44
N LEU A 129 -2.41 15.65 30.45
CA LEU A 129 -1.74 16.84 29.95
C LEU A 129 -2.11 18.01 30.86
N VAL A 130 -1.13 18.51 31.60
CA VAL A 130 -1.26 19.61 32.55
C VAL A 130 -0.66 20.86 31.91
N PRO A 131 -1.48 21.82 31.46
CA PRO A 131 -0.98 23.07 30.91
C PRO A 131 -0.41 23.97 32.02
N ALA A 132 0.42 24.95 31.66
CA ALA A 132 0.86 25.99 32.59
C ALA A 132 -0.31 26.83 33.14
N SER A 133 -1.38 26.97 32.34
CA SER A 133 -2.62 27.63 32.71
C SER A 133 -3.81 26.92 32.07
N GLY A 134 -4.89 26.70 32.82
CA GLY A 134 -6.11 26.04 32.36
C GLY A 134 -6.36 24.69 33.01
N SER A 135 -7.39 23.99 32.55
CA SER A 135 -7.76 22.67 33.08
C SER A 135 -6.90 21.56 32.46
N PRO A 136 -6.49 20.55 33.23
CA PRO A 136 -5.78 19.40 32.70
C PRO A 136 -6.68 18.55 31.80
N ILE A 137 -6.09 17.92 30.78
CA ILE A 137 -6.76 16.96 29.89
C ILE A 137 -6.35 15.55 30.33
N ALA A 138 -7.29 14.78 30.88
CA ALA A 138 -7.04 13.40 31.28
C ALA A 138 -7.11 12.46 30.07
N PHE A 139 -6.13 11.57 29.94
CA PHE A 139 -6.12 10.59 28.87
C PHE A 139 -7.18 9.52 29.14
N THR A 140 -8.01 9.25 28.13
CA THR A 140 -9.11 8.28 28.25
C THR A 140 -8.64 6.84 28.11
N ARG A 141 -7.46 6.66 27.52
CA ARG A 141 -6.88 5.36 27.21
C ARG A 141 -5.38 5.36 27.48
N CYS A 142 -4.90 4.32 28.15
CA CYS A 142 -3.50 4.11 28.49
C CYS A 142 -3.20 2.61 28.40
N ASP A 143 -2.33 2.22 27.46
CA ASP A 143 -1.99 0.83 27.15
C ASP A 143 -0.51 0.56 27.36
N ASP A 144 -0.20 -0.38 28.24
CA ASP A 144 1.16 -0.90 28.42
C ASP A 144 1.46 -1.91 27.31
N LEU A 145 2.55 -1.65 26.60
CA LEU A 145 3.07 -2.37 25.46
C LEU A 145 4.45 -2.92 25.83
N PRO A 146 4.81 -4.13 25.35
CA PRO A 146 6.14 -4.66 25.58
C PRO A 146 7.22 -3.70 25.03
N ALA A 147 8.40 -3.71 25.65
CA ALA A 147 9.56 -3.07 25.03
C ALA A 147 9.80 -3.73 23.66
N GLY A 148 10.00 -2.93 22.62
CA GLY A 148 10.47 -3.45 21.34
C GLY A 148 11.89 -4.01 21.47
N ASP A 149 12.36 -4.74 20.44
CA ASP A 149 13.67 -5.45 20.39
C ASP A 149 14.92 -4.57 20.62
N GLN A 150 14.78 -3.28 20.92
CA GLN A 150 15.88 -2.33 21.01
C GLN A 150 15.81 -1.41 22.24
N ALA A 151 16.34 -1.90 23.37
CA ALA A 151 17.30 -1.22 24.23
C ALA A 151 17.37 -1.88 25.62
N ASP A 152 18.58 -2.17 26.12
CA ASP A 152 18.85 -2.62 27.51
C ASP A 152 18.34 -1.66 28.61
N THR A 153 17.71 -0.54 28.23
CA THR A 153 17.24 0.52 29.12
C THR A 153 15.72 0.74 29.11
N VAL A 154 15.00 0.26 28.09
CA VAL A 154 13.53 0.43 27.98
C VAL A 154 12.87 -0.83 28.53
N VAL A 155 12.11 -0.67 29.61
CA VAL A 155 11.44 -1.76 30.32
C VAL A 155 10.14 -2.13 29.62
N SER A 156 9.34 -1.12 29.29
CA SER A 156 8.10 -1.25 28.53
C SER A 156 7.77 0.10 27.87
N ARG A 157 6.71 0.14 27.06
CA ARG A 157 6.24 1.35 26.39
C ARG A 157 4.77 1.58 26.71
N LEU A 158 4.40 2.82 27.00
CA LEU A 158 3.02 3.20 27.30
C LEU A 158 2.44 4.00 26.12
N TYR A 159 1.34 3.56 25.54
CA TYR A 159 0.54 4.32 24.57
C TYR A 159 -0.62 5.02 25.29
N CYS A 160 -0.78 6.32 25.05
CA CYS A 160 -1.86 7.11 25.63
C CYS A 160 -2.63 7.87 24.55
N GLU A 161 -3.96 7.85 24.65
CA GLU A 161 -4.87 8.50 23.71
C GLU A 161 -5.98 9.29 24.40
N VAL A 162 -6.33 10.45 23.81
CA VAL A 162 -7.48 11.26 24.20
C VAL A 162 -8.06 12.07 23.05
N VAL A 163 -9.39 12.16 22.98
CA VAL A 163 -10.09 13.06 22.06
C VAL A 163 -9.96 14.50 22.54
N VAL A 164 -9.54 15.40 21.66
CA VAL A 164 -9.24 16.80 22.00
C VAL A 164 -9.79 17.76 20.96
N ASP A 165 -10.08 18.99 21.39
CA ASP A 165 -10.30 20.10 20.47
C ASP A 165 -8.94 20.64 20.00
N PRO A 166 -8.64 20.62 18.68
CA PRO A 166 -7.38 21.14 18.15
C PRO A 166 -7.13 22.61 18.54
N ASN A 167 -8.18 23.44 18.66
CA ASN A 167 -8.03 24.85 19.02
C ASN A 167 -7.58 25.04 20.48
N THR A 168 -7.80 24.04 21.33
CA THR A 168 -7.40 24.08 22.74
C THR A 168 -6.04 23.41 22.94
N VAL A 169 -5.85 22.20 22.38
CA VAL A 169 -4.65 21.39 22.63
C VAL A 169 -3.41 21.95 21.93
N VAL A 170 -3.55 22.57 20.75
CA VAL A 170 -2.39 23.10 20.02
C VAL A 170 -1.70 24.22 20.80
N PRO A 171 -2.41 25.29 21.24
CA PRO A 171 -1.79 26.30 22.10
C PRO A 171 -1.24 25.73 23.42
N MET A 172 -1.88 24.71 24.00
CA MET A 172 -1.37 24.06 25.22
C MET A 172 -0.02 23.38 24.97
N LEU A 173 0.10 22.60 23.90
CA LEU A 173 1.34 21.93 23.55
C LEU A 173 2.45 22.92 23.18
N GLU A 174 2.12 24.11 22.67
CA GLU A 174 3.13 25.15 22.41
C GLU A 174 3.57 25.92 23.66
N ALA A 175 2.73 25.95 24.70
CA ALA A 175 2.99 26.74 25.88
C ALA A 175 4.15 26.17 26.72
N LEU A 176 5.09 27.04 27.08
CA LEU A 176 6.12 26.72 28.05
C LEU A 176 5.49 26.33 29.39
N GLY A 177 6.01 25.28 30.01
CA GLY A 177 5.53 24.78 31.30
C GLY A 177 4.40 23.76 31.21
N THR A 178 3.89 23.43 30.01
CA THR A 178 3.00 22.28 29.81
C THR A 178 3.75 20.98 30.07
N ARG A 179 3.12 20.07 30.83
CA ARG A 179 3.72 18.79 31.26
C ARG A 179 2.72 17.64 31.15
N LEU A 180 3.19 16.44 30.87
CA LEU A 180 2.44 15.19 30.96
C LEU A 180 2.67 14.58 32.34
N ARG A 181 1.66 14.57 33.19
CA ARG A 181 1.69 13.88 34.48
C ARG A 181 1.33 12.41 34.25
N VAL A 182 2.31 11.53 34.42
CA VAL A 182 2.17 10.07 34.36
C VAL A 182 2.18 9.53 35.78
N GLU A 183 1.13 8.82 36.16
CA GLU A 183 1.03 8.09 37.44
C GLU A 183 0.75 6.62 37.19
N ALA A 184 1.25 5.77 38.07
CA ALA A 184 0.98 4.34 38.06
C ALA A 184 0.95 3.80 39.49
N ASP A 185 0.33 2.65 39.66
CA ASP A 185 0.39 1.87 40.88
C ASP A 185 1.64 0.98 40.83
N VAL A 186 2.50 1.09 41.84
CA VAL A 186 3.76 0.34 41.95
C VAL A 186 3.59 -0.74 43.01
N HIS A 187 3.85 -2.00 42.64
CA HIS A 187 3.70 -3.14 43.55
C HIS A 187 5.04 -3.55 44.14
N TYR A 188 5.07 -3.70 45.45
CA TYR A 188 6.27 -4.11 46.19
C TYR A 188 5.87 -4.77 47.51
N THR A 189 6.81 -5.47 48.13
CA THR A 189 6.63 -6.11 49.44
C THR A 189 7.65 -5.53 50.41
N THR A 190 7.24 -5.05 51.59
CA THR A 190 8.16 -4.54 52.64
C THR A 190 7.96 -5.27 53.97
N GLN A 191 9.01 -5.28 54.79
CA GLN A 191 8.94 -5.76 56.16
C GLN A 191 8.36 -4.65 57.06
N ASP A 192 7.30 -4.95 57.82
CA ASP A 192 6.70 -4.03 58.78
C ASP A 192 7.70 -3.69 59.91
N GLY A 193 8.48 -2.63 59.72
CA GLY A 193 9.48 -2.18 60.69
C GLY A 193 9.78 -0.68 60.68
N SER A 194 9.15 0.09 59.78
CA SER A 194 9.33 1.55 59.70
C SER A 194 7.99 2.24 59.89
N SER A 195 7.67 2.59 61.14
CA SER A 195 6.58 3.51 61.45
C SER A 195 6.95 4.93 61.00
N ALA A 196 6.75 5.22 59.72
CA ALA A 196 6.48 6.60 59.30
C ALA A 196 4.97 6.85 59.49
N PRO A 197 4.56 7.99 60.08
CA PRO A 197 3.14 8.28 60.24
C PRO A 197 2.46 8.37 58.85
N PRO A 198 1.22 7.88 58.70
CA PRO A 198 0.53 7.90 57.42
C PRO A 198 0.41 9.35 56.90
N PRO A 199 0.59 9.59 55.59
CA PRO A 199 0.27 10.90 55.02
C PRO A 199 -1.20 11.20 55.32
N THR A 200 -1.46 12.40 55.85
CA THR A 200 -2.80 12.87 56.17
C THR A 200 -3.64 12.87 54.90
N GLN A 201 -4.49 11.86 54.74
CA GLN A 201 -5.51 11.84 53.70
C GLN A 201 -6.53 12.93 54.03
N THR A 202 -6.49 14.05 53.30
CA THR A 202 -7.60 15.00 53.27
C THR A 202 -8.78 14.30 52.58
N PRO A 203 -9.92 14.08 53.23
CA PRO A 203 -11.04 13.36 52.62
C PRO A 203 -11.58 14.17 51.43
N PRO A 204 -11.98 13.52 50.32
CA PRO A 204 -12.61 14.22 49.21
C PRO A 204 -13.97 14.78 49.67
N ILE A 205 -14.16 16.07 49.45
CA ILE A 205 -15.46 16.75 49.59
C ILE A 205 -16.42 16.10 48.58
N ARG A 206 -17.26 15.18 49.03
CA ARG A 206 -18.39 14.66 48.24
C ARG A 206 -19.44 15.76 48.12
N ARG A 207 -19.49 16.45 46.98
CA ARG A 207 -20.68 17.21 46.59
C ARG A 207 -21.81 16.22 46.29
N ARG A 208 -22.88 16.35 47.07
CA ARG A 208 -24.14 15.62 46.93
C ARG A 208 -24.80 16.04 45.61
N ILE A 209 -24.89 15.12 44.66
CA ILE A 209 -25.81 15.23 43.52
C ILE A 209 -27.04 14.42 43.93
N ASP A 210 -28.17 15.09 44.08
CA ASP A 210 -29.47 14.44 44.28
C ASP A 210 -29.90 13.80 42.96
N THR A 211 -29.99 12.47 42.93
CA THR A 211 -30.59 11.73 41.82
C THR A 211 -31.87 11.06 42.29
N ALA A 212 -32.95 11.40 41.59
CA ALA A 212 -34.31 10.95 41.81
C ALA A 212 -34.48 9.43 41.64
N ALA A 213 -35.47 8.90 42.36
CA ALA A 213 -35.86 7.51 42.43
C ALA A 213 -36.47 6.96 41.12
N ILE A 214 -36.12 5.71 40.78
CA ILE A 214 -36.86 4.84 39.84
C ILE A 214 -36.85 3.40 40.41
N PRO A 215 -37.95 2.62 40.32
CA PRO A 215 -38.31 1.59 41.30
C PRO A 215 -37.79 0.18 41.01
N LYS A 216 -37.72 -0.61 42.08
CA LYS A 216 -37.39 -2.05 42.11
C LYS A 216 -38.43 -2.87 41.33
N ALA A 217 -37.95 -3.69 40.40
CA ALA A 217 -38.68 -4.83 39.86
C ALA A 217 -38.00 -6.15 40.26
N THR A 218 -38.86 -7.09 40.61
CA THR A 218 -38.65 -8.38 41.27
C THR A 218 -38.30 -9.47 40.27
N ILE A 219 -37.24 -10.24 40.49
CA ILE A 219 -37.09 -11.59 39.87
C ILE A 219 -36.56 -12.58 40.92
N ARG A 220 -37.27 -13.70 41.05
CA ARG A 220 -37.02 -14.85 41.94
C ARG A 220 -35.93 -15.78 41.38
N PRO A 221 -35.26 -16.58 42.23
CA PRO A 221 -34.29 -17.59 41.80
C PRO A 221 -34.98 -18.92 41.44
N ALA A 222 -34.41 -19.65 40.48
CA ALA A 222 -34.68 -21.06 40.25
C ALA A 222 -33.42 -21.86 40.54
N ALA A 223 -33.56 -22.87 41.41
CA ALA A 223 -32.57 -23.87 41.74
C ALA A 223 -32.78 -25.14 40.89
N ALA A 224 -31.71 -25.86 40.55
CA ALA A 224 -31.74 -27.31 40.29
C ALA A 224 -30.34 -27.91 40.00
N PHE A 225 -29.99 -28.96 40.77
CA PHE A 225 -29.08 -30.11 40.54
C PHE A 225 -27.59 -29.84 40.22
N ARG A 226 -26.56 -30.23 41.01
CA ARG A 226 -26.14 -31.43 41.77
C ARG A 226 -25.70 -32.66 40.93
N ASP A 227 -24.57 -33.23 41.40
CA ASP A 227 -23.89 -34.51 41.10
C ASP A 227 -22.75 -34.44 40.04
N LEU A 228 -21.52 -34.96 40.22
CA LEU A 228 -20.97 -36.01 41.11
C LEU A 228 -19.41 -35.96 41.16
N ALA A 229 -18.85 -36.28 42.34
CA ALA A 229 -17.59 -37.04 42.62
C ALA A 229 -16.20 -36.50 42.19
N ALA A 230 -15.05 -36.82 42.80
CA ALA A 230 -14.59 -37.23 44.15
C ALA A 230 -13.09 -37.57 44.01
N VAL A 231 -12.17 -36.91 44.73
CA VAL A 231 -10.82 -37.46 45.01
C VAL A 231 -10.41 -37.07 46.43
N ARG A 232 -10.14 -38.08 47.26
CA ARG A 232 -9.70 -37.95 48.66
C ARG A 232 -8.18 -37.79 48.71
N ILE A 233 -7.69 -36.86 49.52
CA ILE A 233 -6.28 -36.81 49.91
C ILE A 233 -6.13 -37.38 51.34
N ASN A 234 -5.09 -38.20 51.49
CA ASN A 234 -4.75 -39.05 52.62
C ASN A 234 -4.19 -38.22 53.82
N PRO A 235 -4.67 -38.42 55.07
CA PRO A 235 -4.21 -37.65 56.23
C PRO A 235 -2.87 -38.09 56.86
N ASP A 236 -2.13 -39.05 56.28
CA ASP A 236 -0.93 -39.64 56.91
C ASP A 236 0.44 -39.06 56.50
N VAL A 237 0.50 -37.93 55.78
CA VAL A 237 1.79 -37.30 55.42
C VAL A 237 2.30 -36.31 56.50
N THR A 238 1.49 -36.01 57.52
CA THR A 238 1.82 -35.02 58.55
C THR A 238 2.67 -35.55 59.71
N LYS A 239 3.23 -36.77 59.63
CA LYS A 239 3.94 -37.41 60.76
C LYS A 239 5.34 -37.96 60.50
N LEU A 240 6.01 -37.59 59.41
CA LEU A 240 7.35 -38.15 59.10
C LEU A 240 8.47 -37.14 58.83
N ILE A 241 8.37 -35.92 59.35
CA ILE A 241 9.52 -34.99 59.41
C ILE A 241 9.55 -34.33 60.79
N ALA A 242 9.69 -35.14 61.83
CA ALA A 242 9.99 -34.68 63.18
C ALA A 242 10.95 -35.65 63.87
N ALA A 243 12.23 -35.59 63.51
CA ALA A 243 13.35 -35.93 64.41
C ALA A 243 14.71 -35.60 63.76
N SER A 244 15.57 -34.92 64.54
CA SER A 244 17.01 -34.65 64.32
C SER A 244 17.26 -33.38 63.47
N VAL A 245 18.03 -32.37 63.88
CA VAL A 245 19.21 -32.29 64.77
C VAL A 245 19.18 -30.94 65.49
N VAL A 246 19.41 -30.94 66.80
CA VAL A 246 19.71 -29.75 67.59
C VAL A 246 21.20 -29.46 67.47
N ALA A 247 21.55 -28.30 66.90
CA ALA A 247 22.82 -27.62 67.11
C ALA A 247 22.52 -26.14 67.31
N GLY A 248 23.06 -25.55 68.39
CA GLY A 248 22.68 -24.23 68.89
C GLY A 248 22.83 -23.12 67.86
N ALA A 249 21.70 -22.57 67.43
CA ALA A 249 21.62 -21.23 66.86
C ALA A 249 20.88 -20.35 67.87
N THR A 250 21.47 -19.19 68.17
CA THR A 250 20.85 -18.05 68.85
C THR A 250 19.39 -17.89 68.38
N PRO A 251 18.39 -17.67 69.26
CA PRO A 251 17.01 -17.54 68.81
C PRO A 251 16.93 -16.43 67.77
N ALA A 252 16.75 -16.81 66.51
CA ALA A 252 16.49 -15.87 65.43
C ALA A 252 15.21 -15.15 65.81
N GLN A 253 15.34 -13.86 66.08
CA GLN A 253 14.23 -12.95 66.30
C GLN A 253 13.22 -13.19 65.16
N PRO A 254 11.92 -13.43 65.46
CA PRO A 254 10.95 -13.75 64.41
C PRO A 254 11.01 -12.66 63.35
N GLU A 255 11.39 -13.03 62.12
CA GLU A 255 11.43 -12.08 61.01
C GLU A 255 10.04 -11.45 60.93
N ALA A 256 10.00 -10.12 61.01
CA ALA A 256 8.75 -9.39 60.86
C ALA A 256 8.10 -9.79 59.51
N PRO A 257 6.78 -9.96 59.47
CA PRO A 257 6.09 -10.45 58.29
C PRO A 257 6.26 -9.45 57.14
N TRP A 258 6.54 -9.97 55.96
CA TRP A 258 6.54 -9.23 54.71
C TRP A 258 5.08 -9.02 54.25
N ARG A 259 4.71 -7.78 53.92
CA ARG A 259 3.38 -7.45 53.41
C ARG A 259 3.47 -6.84 52.02
N SER A 260 2.56 -7.24 51.14
CA SER A 260 2.41 -6.62 49.82
C SER A 260 1.75 -5.25 49.97
N HIS A 261 2.31 -4.27 49.28
CA HIS A 261 1.84 -2.89 49.25
C HIS A 261 1.73 -2.42 47.80
N THR A 262 0.81 -1.48 47.59
CA THR A 262 0.69 -0.74 46.33
C THR A 262 0.82 0.74 46.65
N ALA A 263 1.76 1.42 46.00
CA ALA A 263 1.93 2.86 46.11
C ALA A 263 1.68 3.52 44.75
N ARG A 264 0.80 4.52 44.72
CA ARG A 264 0.57 5.32 43.51
C ARG A 264 1.65 6.40 43.42
N LEU A 265 2.50 6.31 42.40
CA LEU A 265 3.65 7.20 42.22
C LEU A 265 3.57 7.96 40.89
N SER A 266 4.17 9.15 40.86
CA SER A 266 4.42 9.84 39.58
C SER A 266 5.66 9.25 38.93
N LEU A 267 5.55 8.86 37.67
CA LEU A 267 6.65 8.31 36.89
C LEU A 267 7.42 9.40 36.13
N GLY A 268 7.18 10.68 36.40
CA GLY A 268 7.78 11.81 35.68
C GLY A 268 9.25 12.08 36.02
N ALA A 269 9.70 13.33 35.83
CA ALA A 269 11.02 13.75 36.31
C ALA A 269 11.15 13.58 37.84
N ALA A 270 12.40 13.52 38.33
CA ALA A 270 12.74 13.28 39.75
C ALA A 270 12.08 14.26 40.75
N ASP A 271 11.66 15.43 40.29
CA ASP A 271 10.94 16.44 41.08
C ASP A 271 9.41 16.22 41.12
N ASN A 272 8.91 15.06 40.66
CA ASN A 272 7.49 14.71 40.53
C ASN A 272 6.69 15.67 39.65
N SER A 273 7.35 16.45 38.82
CA SER A 273 6.71 17.51 38.07
C SER A 273 6.06 17.04 36.76
N GLY A 274 6.21 15.75 36.41
CA GLY A 274 5.77 15.17 35.14
C GLY A 274 6.86 15.21 34.06
N VAL A 275 6.47 14.91 32.82
CA VAL A 275 7.33 14.91 31.64
C VAL A 275 7.08 16.19 30.86
N ALA A 276 8.11 16.96 30.50
CA ALA A 276 7.93 18.19 29.74
C ALA A 276 7.20 17.93 28.41
N ALA A 277 6.13 18.68 28.15
CA ALA A 277 5.24 18.49 26.99
C ALA A 277 5.00 19.82 26.26
N CYS A 278 6.09 20.57 26.09
CA CYS A 278 6.13 21.78 25.28
C CYS A 278 6.79 21.44 23.94
N PHE A 279 6.00 21.52 22.87
CA PHE A 279 6.37 21.21 21.51
C PHE A 279 6.11 22.41 20.58
N PRO A 280 6.87 23.50 20.69
CA PRO A 280 6.65 24.68 19.86
C PRO A 280 6.68 24.32 18.36
N ARG A 281 5.75 24.89 17.56
CA ARG A 281 5.65 24.62 16.11
C ARG A 281 6.85 25.13 15.31
N ASP A 282 7.56 26.13 15.81
CA ASP A 282 8.78 26.64 15.17
C ASP A 282 9.95 25.65 15.26
N VAL A 283 9.98 24.78 16.28
CA VAL A 283 10.92 23.67 16.39
C VAL A 283 10.59 22.59 15.36
N MET A 284 11.53 22.38 14.44
CA MET A 284 11.41 21.50 13.28
C MET A 284 10.88 20.09 13.63
N ASN A 285 11.45 19.46 14.65
CA ASN A 285 11.11 18.12 15.11
C ASN A 285 9.65 17.95 15.60
N ASN A 286 9.00 19.05 16.00
CA ASN A 286 7.66 19.02 16.58
C ASN A 286 6.56 19.23 15.53
N ARG A 287 6.90 19.69 14.32
CA ARG A 287 5.91 20.09 13.31
C ARG A 287 5.01 18.93 12.86
N ALA A 288 5.54 17.71 12.83
CA ALA A 288 4.78 16.52 12.46
C ALA A 288 3.58 16.27 13.40
N ILE A 289 3.67 16.68 14.66
CA ILE A 289 2.58 16.59 15.67
C ILE A 289 1.31 17.27 15.15
N TYR A 290 1.46 18.38 14.41
CA TYR A 290 0.37 19.29 14.05
C TYR A 290 -0.15 19.11 12.61
N SER A 291 0.51 18.27 11.82
CA SER A 291 0.35 18.16 10.37
C SER A 291 -1.09 17.91 9.89
N GLN A 292 -1.91 17.18 10.66
CA GLN A 292 -3.27 16.81 10.26
C GLN A 292 -4.36 17.80 10.72
N VAL A 293 -4.03 18.75 11.59
CA VAL A 293 -5.04 19.60 12.27
C VAL A 293 -4.97 21.07 11.91
N THR A 294 -3.80 21.59 11.52
CA THR A 294 -3.67 22.98 11.09
C THR A 294 -3.81 23.08 9.58
N SER A 295 -5.01 23.47 9.10
CA SER A 295 -5.39 23.58 7.68
C SER A 295 -4.59 24.60 6.84
N GLY A 296 -3.59 25.27 7.43
CA GLY A 296 -2.69 26.22 6.75
C GLY A 296 -1.36 25.63 6.30
N PHE A 297 -1.06 24.37 6.65
CA PHE A 297 0.15 23.70 6.19
C PHE A 297 -0.24 22.71 5.09
N GLY A 298 -0.21 23.19 3.85
CA GLY A 298 0.15 22.29 2.75
C GLY A 298 1.50 21.67 3.11
N SER A 299 1.59 20.34 3.00
CA SER A 299 2.83 19.57 2.76
C SER A 299 4.13 20.26 3.17
N GLU A 300 4.81 19.75 4.20
CA GLU A 300 6.28 19.57 4.21
C GLU A 300 6.74 19.32 5.67
N PRO A 301 6.79 18.05 6.11
CA PRO A 301 7.59 17.67 7.25
C PRO A 301 9.06 17.71 6.81
N TRP A 302 9.76 18.80 7.13
CA TRP A 302 11.21 18.86 6.93
C TRP A 302 11.88 18.18 8.14
N SER A 303 11.92 16.86 8.18
CA SER A 303 13.20 16.25 8.53
C SER A 303 14.11 16.43 7.32
N ASP A 304 15.41 16.58 7.50
CA ASP A 304 16.30 16.47 6.35
C ASP A 304 16.25 15.03 5.82
N TRP A 305 16.33 14.88 4.49
CA TRP A 305 16.52 13.56 3.89
C TRP A 305 17.74 12.86 4.48
N VAL A 306 17.53 11.66 5.01
CA VAL A 306 18.58 10.82 5.57
C VAL A 306 19.18 9.97 4.46
N ASP A 307 20.47 10.16 4.23
CA ASP A 307 21.25 9.36 3.30
C ASP A 307 21.66 8.03 3.97
N SER A 308 21.22 6.89 3.42
CA SER A 308 21.64 5.57 3.89
C SER A 308 22.23 4.73 2.74
N PRO A 309 23.04 3.70 3.04
CA PRO A 309 23.54 2.78 2.01
C PRO A 309 22.44 2.03 1.24
N ASN A 310 21.21 1.96 1.77
CA ASN A 310 20.08 1.27 1.17
C ASN A 310 19.06 2.22 0.51
N GLY A 311 19.42 3.50 0.36
CA GLY A 311 18.58 4.54 -0.23
C GLY A 311 18.30 5.70 0.72
N GLN A 312 17.77 6.78 0.15
CA GLN A 312 17.37 7.96 0.90
C GLN A 312 15.97 7.80 1.47
N PHE A 313 15.73 8.31 2.67
CA PHE A 313 14.41 8.35 3.27
C PHE A 313 14.17 9.63 4.07
N LEU A 314 12.89 9.96 4.26
CA LEU A 314 12.41 11.14 4.96
C LEU A 314 11.20 10.74 5.82
N ASP A 315 11.03 11.29 7.02
CA ASP A 315 9.86 10.97 7.84
C ASP A 315 8.58 11.56 7.20
N SER A 316 7.52 10.75 7.11
CA SER A 316 6.18 11.21 6.71
C SER A 316 5.55 12.05 7.85
N PRO A 317 4.54 12.90 7.55
CA PRO A 317 3.69 13.45 8.60
C PRO A 317 2.81 12.36 9.26
N ILE A 318 2.64 11.21 8.61
CA ILE A 318 1.90 10.06 9.15
C ILE A 318 2.82 9.22 10.05
N PRO A 319 2.36 8.79 11.25
CA PRO A 319 3.13 7.93 12.14
C PRO A 319 3.67 6.68 11.46
N ASP A 320 4.89 6.29 11.82
CA ASP A 320 5.58 5.08 11.34
C ASP A 320 5.72 4.97 9.82
N GLN A 321 5.42 6.03 9.09
CA GLN A 321 5.54 6.10 7.65
C GLN A 321 6.73 6.97 7.24
N PHE A 322 7.39 6.58 6.17
CA PHE A 322 8.57 7.23 5.64
C PHE A 322 8.44 7.38 4.13
N TYR A 323 8.78 8.57 3.66
CA TYR A 323 8.96 8.83 2.24
C TYR A 323 10.30 8.28 1.78
N ILE A 324 10.29 7.65 0.61
CA ILE A 324 11.46 7.11 -0.07
C ILE A 324 11.45 7.53 -1.54
N LEU A 325 12.60 7.43 -2.20
CA LEU A 325 12.68 7.59 -3.65
C LEU A 325 12.54 6.23 -4.36
N PRO A 326 11.89 6.20 -5.53
CA PRO A 326 11.90 5.02 -6.39
C PRO A 326 13.33 4.68 -6.84
N ASP A 327 13.56 3.40 -7.14
CA ASP A 327 14.81 2.97 -7.80
C ASP A 327 14.81 3.41 -9.27
N GLU A 328 13.65 3.25 -9.91
CA GLU A 328 13.44 3.54 -11.32
C GLU A 328 11.95 3.75 -11.58
N TYR A 329 11.64 4.29 -12.75
CA TYR A 329 10.29 4.35 -13.29
C TYR A 329 10.13 3.30 -14.38
N ARG A 330 9.00 2.57 -14.34
CA ARG A 330 8.68 1.50 -15.29
C ARG A 330 7.32 1.72 -15.93
N LEU A 331 7.05 0.97 -17.00
CA LEU A 331 5.69 0.89 -17.55
C LEU A 331 4.73 0.33 -16.50
N ALA A 332 3.62 1.02 -16.31
CA ALA A 332 2.51 0.52 -15.49
C ALA A 332 1.94 -0.75 -16.12
N PHE A 333 1.34 -1.60 -15.29
CA PHE A 333 0.57 -2.74 -15.78
C PHE A 333 -0.91 -2.35 -15.81
N ASN A 334 -1.55 -2.42 -16.98
CA ASN A 334 -2.97 -2.14 -17.11
C ASN A 334 -3.77 -3.40 -16.75
N ALA A 335 -4.41 -3.36 -15.57
CA ALA A 335 -5.19 -4.47 -15.03
C ALA A 335 -6.40 -4.86 -15.89
N GLU A 336 -6.99 -3.94 -16.65
CA GLU A 336 -8.15 -4.23 -17.52
C GLU A 336 -7.73 -5.01 -18.75
N THR A 337 -6.64 -4.59 -19.39
CA THR A 337 -6.12 -5.26 -20.61
C THR A 337 -5.22 -6.45 -20.30
N GLY A 338 -4.79 -6.59 -19.04
CA GLY A 338 -3.84 -7.60 -18.62
C GLY A 338 -2.47 -7.42 -19.25
N ARG A 339 -2.02 -6.20 -19.58
CA ARG A 339 -0.83 -5.91 -20.40
C ARG A 339 -0.06 -4.67 -19.90
N PRO A 340 1.23 -4.52 -20.25
CA PRO A 340 1.95 -3.25 -20.08
C PRO A 340 1.19 -2.08 -20.71
N ALA A 341 1.10 -0.96 -19.99
CA ALA A 341 0.27 0.19 -20.34
C ALA A 341 0.92 1.03 -21.46
N MET A 342 0.74 0.57 -22.69
CA MET A 342 1.13 1.25 -23.91
C MET A 342 -0.06 1.36 -24.85
N MET A 343 -0.20 2.52 -25.49
CA MET A 343 -1.18 2.75 -26.55
C MET A 343 -0.51 3.47 -27.70
N VAL A 344 -0.91 3.12 -28.93
CA VAL A 344 -0.42 3.76 -30.14
C VAL A 344 -1.63 4.23 -30.92
N LEU A 345 -1.61 5.48 -31.34
CA LEU A 345 -2.69 6.10 -32.12
C LEU A 345 -2.12 6.71 -33.38
N LEU A 346 -2.86 6.57 -34.46
CA LEU A 346 -2.54 7.21 -35.72
C LEU A 346 -3.26 8.55 -35.79
N VAL A 347 -2.49 9.64 -35.77
CA VAL A 347 -3.01 11.00 -35.76
C VAL A 347 -2.97 11.56 -37.18
N PRO A 348 -4.11 11.98 -37.75
CA PRO A 348 -4.12 12.61 -39.07
C PRO A 348 -3.43 13.97 -39.05
N PRO A 349 -2.93 14.45 -40.20
CA PRO A 349 -2.37 15.80 -40.32
C PRO A 349 -3.35 16.85 -39.82
N LYS A 350 -2.81 17.85 -39.14
CA LYS A 350 -3.56 19.04 -38.75
C LYS A 350 -3.85 19.88 -40.00
N ARG A 351 -4.97 19.60 -40.68
CA ARG A 351 -5.41 20.38 -41.84
C ARG A 351 -5.89 21.76 -41.44
N ALA A 352 -5.59 22.77 -42.26
CA ALA A 352 -6.22 24.08 -42.14
C ALA A 352 -7.71 23.98 -42.52
N ALA A 353 -8.56 24.79 -41.88
CA ALA A 353 -9.99 24.82 -42.17
C ALA A 353 -10.21 25.19 -43.66
N GLY A 354 -10.76 24.25 -44.44
CA GLY A 354 -11.06 24.43 -45.87
C GLY A 354 -10.25 23.59 -46.85
N GLU A 355 -9.21 22.87 -46.41
CA GLU A 355 -8.44 21.97 -47.29
C GLU A 355 -9.16 20.63 -47.52
N GLN A 356 -9.70 20.46 -48.73
CA GLN A 356 -10.27 19.22 -49.23
C GLN A 356 -9.33 18.59 -50.27
N GLY A 357 -8.47 17.70 -49.82
CA GLY A 357 -7.69 16.79 -50.68
C GLY A 357 -7.60 15.40 -50.04
N PRO A 358 -7.30 14.33 -50.80
CA PRO A 358 -7.01 13.02 -50.20
C PRO A 358 -5.76 13.14 -49.32
N THR A 359 -5.82 12.66 -48.08
CA THR A 359 -4.62 12.54 -47.23
C THR A 359 -3.70 11.51 -47.87
N SER A 360 -2.50 11.92 -48.29
CA SER A 360 -1.44 10.96 -48.65
C SER A 360 -0.78 10.47 -47.37
N PHE A 361 -0.81 9.16 -47.14
CA PHE A 361 -0.10 8.53 -46.04
C PHE A 361 1.41 8.61 -46.32
N GLY A 362 2.22 8.97 -45.31
CA GLY A 362 3.69 9.00 -45.40
C GLY A 362 4.41 10.34 -45.20
N ALA A 363 3.74 11.49 -45.38
CA ALA A 363 4.36 12.81 -45.10
C ALA A 363 3.67 13.59 -43.94
N ASP A 364 2.45 13.18 -43.60
CA ASP A 364 1.48 14.04 -42.90
C ASP A 364 0.85 13.40 -41.65
N TYR A 365 0.96 12.08 -41.51
CA TYR A 365 0.44 11.36 -40.33
C TYR A 365 1.51 11.24 -39.26
N THR A 366 1.09 11.43 -38.01
CA THR A 366 1.97 11.29 -36.84
C THR A 366 1.51 10.11 -36.02
N LEU A 367 2.45 9.29 -35.53
CA LEU A 367 2.15 8.20 -34.62
C LEU A 367 2.25 8.73 -33.20
N ARG A 368 1.13 8.80 -32.49
CA ARG A 368 1.10 9.19 -31.09
C ARG A 368 1.20 7.95 -30.21
N THR A 369 2.31 7.81 -29.50
CA THR A 369 2.50 6.76 -28.51
C THR A 369 2.30 7.31 -27.12
N ARG A 370 1.49 6.62 -26.30
CA ARG A 370 1.31 6.92 -24.89
C ARG A 370 1.82 5.76 -24.04
N PHE A 371 2.64 6.08 -23.05
CA PHE A 371 3.13 5.17 -22.03
C PHE A 371 2.61 5.64 -20.68
N SER A 372 1.96 4.78 -19.91
CA SER A 372 1.68 5.09 -18.51
C SER A 372 2.84 4.58 -17.66
N ILE A 373 3.47 5.48 -16.92
CA ILE A 373 4.71 5.26 -16.19
C ILE A 373 4.42 5.37 -14.70
N VAL A 374 4.95 4.43 -13.91
CA VAL A 374 4.79 4.41 -12.44
C VAL A 374 6.16 4.21 -11.76
N PRO A 375 6.34 4.75 -10.55
CA PRO A 375 7.53 4.51 -9.77
C PRO A 375 7.62 3.04 -9.38
N TRP A 376 8.83 2.47 -9.44
CA TRP A 376 9.12 1.12 -8.97
C TRP A 376 10.20 1.16 -7.90
N VAL A 377 10.02 0.33 -6.87
CA VAL A 377 10.97 0.17 -5.77
C VAL A 377 11.39 -1.30 -5.74
N ASN A 378 12.69 -1.54 -5.81
CA ASN A 378 13.28 -2.85 -5.69
C ASN A 378 12.90 -3.47 -4.33
N PRO A 379 12.16 -4.59 -4.32
CA PRO A 379 11.67 -5.20 -3.09
C PRO A 379 12.79 -5.59 -2.11
N GLU A 380 13.95 -6.03 -2.59
CA GLU A 380 15.09 -6.36 -1.71
C GLU A 380 15.74 -5.11 -1.10
N ARG A 381 15.86 -4.04 -1.89
CA ARG A 381 16.34 -2.75 -1.39
C ARG A 381 15.36 -2.19 -0.36
N ARG A 382 14.05 -2.28 -0.65
CA ARG A 382 12.96 -1.83 0.23
C ARG A 382 13.04 -2.50 1.60
N GLU A 383 13.22 -3.81 1.66
CA GLU A 383 13.35 -4.53 2.94
C GLU A 383 14.64 -4.20 3.69
N ARG A 384 15.77 -4.00 2.97
CA ARG A 384 17.01 -3.53 3.60
C ARG A 384 16.87 -2.13 4.18
N LEU A 385 16.20 -1.23 3.45
CA LEU A 385 15.90 0.13 3.90
C LEU A 385 14.95 0.12 5.10
N ARG A 386 13.92 -0.74 5.08
CA ARG A 386 13.00 -0.96 6.21
C ARG A 386 13.77 -1.36 7.47
N ALA A 387 14.66 -2.35 7.37
CA ALA A 387 15.50 -2.80 8.48
C ALA A 387 16.47 -1.72 8.99
N GLU A 388 16.99 -0.88 8.10
CA GLU A 388 17.84 0.26 8.45
C GLU A 388 17.05 1.32 9.22
N ILE A 389 15.87 1.70 8.72
CA ILE A 389 14.97 2.64 9.39
C ILE A 389 14.58 2.09 10.76
N THR A 390 14.17 0.82 10.86
CA THR A 390 13.86 0.17 12.15
C THR A 390 15.02 0.29 13.15
N ARG A 391 16.27 0.10 12.71
CA ARG A 391 17.44 0.25 13.58
C ARG A 391 17.66 1.69 14.04
N GLN A 392 17.41 2.66 13.17
CA GLN A 392 17.62 4.08 13.46
C GLN A 392 16.48 4.71 14.28
N THR A 393 15.23 4.28 14.03
CA THR A 393 14.03 4.91 14.59
C THR A 393 13.40 4.09 15.71
N GLY A 394 13.64 2.78 15.74
CA GLY A 394 12.97 1.86 16.66
C GLY A 394 11.53 1.54 16.26
N VAL A 395 11.07 1.98 15.08
CA VAL A 395 9.77 1.60 14.51
C VAL A 395 9.83 0.14 14.06
N PRO A 396 8.99 -0.76 14.60
CA PRO A 396 9.09 -2.20 14.32
C PRO A 396 8.96 -2.54 12.84
N TYR A 397 8.05 -1.86 12.13
CA TYR A 397 7.81 -2.12 10.71
C TYR A 397 7.42 -0.82 9.98
N PRO A 398 8.41 0.00 9.56
CA PRO A 398 8.15 1.32 8.98
C PRO A 398 7.46 1.21 7.62
N ASP A 399 6.34 1.87 7.42
CA ASP A 399 5.65 1.94 6.13
C ASP A 399 6.42 2.83 5.16
N LEU A 400 6.71 2.34 3.96
CA LEU A 400 7.57 3.04 3.00
C LEU A 400 6.75 3.44 1.78
N LEU A 401 6.64 4.74 1.55
CA LEU A 401 5.90 5.30 0.42
C LEU A 401 6.80 6.14 -0.47
N VAL A 402 6.52 6.15 -1.78
CA VAL A 402 7.13 7.12 -2.68
C VAL A 402 6.56 8.51 -2.40
N GLY A 403 7.40 9.46 -2.00
CA GLY A 403 6.96 10.80 -1.58
C GLY A 403 8.09 11.75 -1.24
N GLY A 404 7.77 12.86 -0.56
CA GLY A 404 8.76 13.87 -0.17
C GLY A 404 9.34 14.67 -1.35
N MET A 405 8.59 14.78 -2.45
CA MET A 405 8.99 15.49 -3.68
C MET A 405 8.06 16.69 -3.89
N ARG A 406 8.64 17.84 -4.25
CA ARG A 406 7.93 19.11 -4.49
C ARG A 406 7.55 19.25 -5.97
N GLU A 407 8.47 18.87 -6.84
CA GLU A 407 8.34 18.96 -8.29
C GLU A 407 9.12 17.80 -8.91
N ALA A 408 8.68 17.34 -10.08
CA ALA A 408 9.42 16.37 -10.86
C ALA A 408 9.41 16.78 -12.33
N THR A 409 10.53 16.59 -13.00
CA THR A 409 10.67 16.86 -14.43
C THR A 409 11.20 15.63 -15.16
N CYS A 410 10.56 15.23 -16.25
CA CYS A 410 10.98 14.12 -17.08
C CYS A 410 11.76 14.63 -18.29
N ARG A 411 12.92 14.02 -18.57
CA ARG A 411 13.73 14.29 -19.74
C ARG A 411 14.05 12.99 -20.47
N LEU A 412 13.73 12.94 -21.75
CA LEU A 412 14.17 11.86 -22.63
C LEU A 412 15.69 11.93 -22.83
N SER A 413 16.32 10.78 -23.07
CA SER A 413 17.74 10.73 -23.44
C SER A 413 18.02 11.62 -24.65
N SER A 414 19.15 12.35 -24.60
CA SER A 414 19.55 13.28 -25.66
C SER A 414 19.76 12.61 -27.01
N VAL A 415 19.97 11.29 -27.04
CA VAL A 415 20.07 10.48 -28.26
C VAL A 415 18.81 10.58 -29.13
N PHE A 416 17.66 10.89 -28.53
CA PHE A 416 16.37 10.97 -29.22
C PHE A 416 15.98 12.40 -29.62
N HIS A 417 16.67 13.43 -29.13
CA HIS A 417 16.30 14.83 -29.38
C HIS A 417 16.35 15.21 -30.87
N ASP A 418 17.29 14.63 -31.62
CA ASP A 418 17.49 14.93 -33.05
C ASP A 418 16.67 14.04 -33.99
N LEU A 419 15.98 13.02 -33.46
CA LEU A 419 15.20 12.05 -34.24
C LEU A 419 13.72 12.43 -34.40
N GLY A 420 13.34 13.64 -33.98
CA GLY A 420 12.01 14.21 -34.21
C GLY A 420 10.87 13.88 -33.25
N PRO A 421 11.03 13.22 -32.08
CA PRO A 421 9.91 13.10 -31.14
C PRO A 421 9.53 14.47 -30.59
N THR A 422 8.26 14.84 -30.72
CA THR A 422 7.71 15.99 -30.02
C THR A 422 6.97 15.49 -28.78
N VAL A 423 7.47 15.84 -27.60
CA VAL A 423 6.75 15.56 -26.34
C VAL A 423 5.49 16.42 -26.33
N VAL A 424 4.33 15.78 -26.31
CA VAL A 424 3.04 16.47 -26.34
C VAL A 424 2.77 17.06 -24.96
N GLY A 425 2.67 18.39 -24.88
CA GLY A 425 2.38 19.10 -23.62
C GLY A 425 3.43 20.15 -23.23
N GLY A 426 4.61 20.16 -23.83
CA GLY A 426 5.62 21.23 -23.73
C GLY A 426 6.35 21.35 -22.37
N ASP A 427 5.62 21.20 -21.26
CA ASP A 427 6.19 21.23 -19.93
C ASP A 427 6.63 19.83 -19.52
N THR A 428 7.92 19.69 -19.21
CA THR A 428 8.52 18.45 -18.67
C THR A 428 8.05 18.12 -17.26
N SER A 429 7.22 18.96 -16.64
CA SER A 429 6.71 18.74 -15.28
C SER A 429 5.79 17.51 -15.26
N VAL A 430 6.11 16.57 -14.37
CA VAL A 430 5.38 15.31 -14.22
C VAL A 430 4.99 15.09 -12.76
N ASP A 431 3.97 14.27 -12.52
CA ASP A 431 3.68 13.76 -11.18
C ASP A 431 4.65 12.61 -10.88
N ALA A 432 5.47 12.78 -9.84
CA ALA A 432 6.45 11.78 -9.41
C ALA A 432 5.81 10.46 -8.96
N ARG A 433 4.50 10.43 -8.66
CA ARG A 433 3.75 9.22 -8.30
C ARG A 433 3.33 8.39 -9.52
N GLY A 434 3.48 8.93 -10.72
CA GLY A 434 3.15 8.30 -11.97
C GLY A 434 2.57 9.30 -12.96
N PHE A 435 2.86 9.12 -14.24
CA PHE A 435 2.48 10.07 -15.29
C PHE A 435 2.35 9.36 -16.64
N ASP A 436 1.72 10.03 -17.60
CA ASP A 436 1.68 9.58 -18.98
C ASP A 436 2.75 10.30 -19.80
N LEU A 437 3.64 9.53 -20.41
CA LEU A 437 4.56 10.03 -21.42
C LEU A 437 3.89 9.89 -22.80
N VAL A 438 3.63 11.01 -23.45
CA VAL A 438 3.01 11.05 -24.78
C VAL A 438 4.01 11.60 -25.78
N LEU A 439 4.37 10.77 -26.77
CA LEU A 439 5.30 11.10 -27.84
C LEU A 439 4.54 11.14 -29.16
N ASP A 440 4.71 12.24 -29.89
CA ASP A 440 4.37 12.34 -31.30
C ASP A 440 5.61 11.94 -32.13
N CYS A 441 5.50 10.82 -32.83
CA CYS A 441 6.57 10.12 -33.50
C CYS A 441 6.42 10.19 -35.03
N THR A 442 7.54 10.37 -35.74
CA THR A 442 7.60 10.00 -37.17
C THR A 442 7.59 8.48 -37.32
N SER A 443 7.37 7.99 -38.54
CA SER A 443 7.48 6.54 -38.84
C SER A 443 8.85 5.97 -38.47
N GLU A 444 9.92 6.67 -38.80
CA GLU A 444 11.30 6.22 -38.58
C GLU A 444 11.62 6.15 -37.09
N PHE A 445 11.26 7.20 -36.34
CA PHE A 445 11.43 7.21 -34.90
C PHE A 445 10.61 6.11 -34.24
N TYR A 446 9.38 5.87 -34.70
CA TYR A 446 8.53 4.83 -34.15
C TYR A 446 9.10 3.41 -34.39
N THR A 447 9.68 3.15 -35.57
CA THR A 447 10.38 1.89 -35.83
C THR A 447 11.58 1.69 -34.90
N ALA A 448 12.36 2.74 -34.65
CA ALA A 448 13.46 2.67 -33.69
C ALA A 448 12.96 2.45 -32.25
N LEU A 449 11.92 3.19 -31.84
CA LEU A 449 11.28 3.09 -30.52
C LEU A 449 10.76 1.68 -30.25
N THR A 450 10.04 1.07 -31.21
CA THR A 450 9.51 -0.28 -31.05
C THR A 450 10.60 -1.34 -30.95
N HIS A 451 11.68 -1.20 -31.71
CA HIS A 451 12.86 -2.06 -31.55
C HIS A 451 13.45 -1.95 -30.14
N LEU A 452 13.64 -0.73 -29.64
CA LEU A 452 14.18 -0.49 -28.30
C LEU A 452 13.27 -1.06 -27.21
N LEU A 453 11.97 -0.80 -27.25
CA LEU A 453 11.00 -1.29 -26.27
C LEU A 453 10.96 -2.82 -26.13
N VAL A 454 11.33 -3.53 -27.19
CA VAL A 454 11.38 -5.01 -27.24
C VAL A 454 12.74 -5.56 -26.80
N THR A 455 13.83 -4.81 -26.99
CA THR A 455 15.20 -5.32 -26.83
C THR A 455 15.90 -4.74 -25.61
N GLU A 456 16.32 -3.49 -25.70
CA GLU A 456 17.22 -2.84 -24.72
C GLU A 456 16.47 -1.97 -23.71
N GLY A 457 15.31 -1.45 -24.10
CA GLY A 457 14.52 -0.47 -23.35
C GLY A 457 14.70 0.97 -23.86
N LEU A 458 13.72 1.82 -23.58
CA LEU A 458 13.86 3.27 -23.76
C LEU A 458 14.32 3.92 -22.45
N ASP A 459 15.49 4.54 -22.50
CA ASP A 459 16.07 5.27 -21.37
C ASP A 459 15.61 6.73 -21.31
N ALA A 460 15.16 7.14 -20.14
CA ALA A 460 14.90 8.53 -19.80
C ALA A 460 15.23 8.79 -18.32
N GLU A 461 15.14 10.05 -17.87
CA GLU A 461 15.47 10.43 -16.49
C GLU A 461 14.38 11.35 -15.93
N VAL A 462 13.93 11.07 -14.71
CA VAL A 462 13.12 11.99 -13.90
C VAL A 462 14.04 12.69 -12.90
N THR A 463 14.13 14.02 -12.99
CA THR A 463 14.75 14.85 -11.96
C THR A 463 13.68 15.33 -11.00
N VAL A 464 13.79 14.94 -9.73
CA VAL A 464 12.85 15.32 -8.66
C VAL A 464 13.48 16.37 -7.74
N ALA A 465 12.75 17.45 -7.47
CA ALA A 465 13.09 18.41 -6.44
C ALA A 465 12.57 17.88 -5.10
N LEU A 466 13.46 17.66 -4.15
CA LEU A 466 13.16 17.06 -2.86
C LEU A 466 12.66 18.11 -1.87
N VAL A 467 11.85 17.66 -0.92
CA VAL A 467 11.53 18.41 0.29
C VAL A 467 12.82 18.54 1.13
N SER A 468 13.56 19.65 0.98
CA SER A 468 14.66 20.11 1.83
C SER A 468 14.59 21.60 2.18
N ASP A 469 15.38 22.03 3.17
CA ASP A 469 15.59 23.45 3.51
C ASP A 469 15.68 24.35 2.25
N PRO A 470 14.88 25.43 2.15
CA PRO A 470 14.89 26.33 0.99
C PRO A 470 16.27 26.95 0.71
N ASP A 471 17.12 27.10 1.72
CA ASP A 471 18.49 27.60 1.56
C ASP A 471 19.45 26.51 1.02
N ARG A 472 19.01 25.24 1.00
CA ARG A 472 19.75 24.07 0.53
C ARG A 472 18.85 23.17 -0.33
N PRO A 473 18.48 23.60 -1.54
CA PRO A 473 17.64 22.78 -2.42
C PRO A 473 18.36 21.47 -2.75
N ARG A 474 17.66 20.35 -2.56
CA ARG A 474 18.13 19.02 -2.95
C ARG A 474 17.35 18.52 -4.16
N THR A 475 18.08 17.90 -5.09
CA THR A 475 17.49 17.23 -6.26
C THR A 475 18.02 15.81 -6.35
N ALA A 476 17.17 14.88 -6.77
CA ALA A 476 17.57 13.52 -7.10
C ALA A 476 17.20 13.19 -8.55
N LYS A 477 17.95 12.26 -9.15
CA LYS A 477 17.74 11.76 -10.50
C LYS A 477 17.35 10.30 -10.41
N VAL A 478 16.27 9.91 -11.07
CA VAL A 478 15.76 8.55 -11.11
C VAL A 478 15.62 8.14 -12.57
N GLY A 479 16.18 6.98 -12.93
CA GLY A 479 16.09 6.47 -14.30
C GLY A 479 14.68 6.02 -14.66
N ILE A 480 14.36 6.08 -15.94
CA ILE A 480 13.20 5.44 -16.56
C ILE A 480 13.75 4.37 -17.50
N GLU A 481 13.32 3.12 -17.32
CA GLU A 481 13.63 2.01 -18.23
C GLU A 481 12.31 1.45 -18.78
N LEU A 482 11.88 1.91 -19.96
CA LEU A 482 10.63 1.43 -20.56
C LEU A 482 10.90 0.18 -21.39
N ARG A 483 10.36 -0.95 -20.93
CA ARG A 483 10.42 -2.24 -21.62
C ARG A 483 9.10 -2.98 -21.52
N LEU A 484 8.67 -3.62 -22.62
CA LEU A 484 7.40 -4.33 -22.66
C LEU A 484 7.41 -5.64 -21.86
N ASP A 485 8.57 -6.27 -21.69
CA ASP A 485 8.76 -7.50 -20.91
C ASP A 485 9.01 -7.24 -19.41
N ARG A 486 9.25 -5.98 -19.01
CA ARG A 486 9.62 -5.59 -17.64
C ARG A 486 8.74 -4.46 -17.09
N PRO A 487 7.41 -4.64 -17.00
CA PRO A 487 6.54 -3.66 -16.36
C PRO A 487 6.80 -3.56 -14.84
N ALA A 488 6.14 -2.61 -14.19
CA ALA A 488 6.08 -2.54 -12.74
C ALA A 488 5.42 -3.81 -12.17
N THR A 489 6.06 -4.40 -11.16
CA THR A 489 5.79 -5.78 -10.72
C THR A 489 4.90 -5.88 -9.47
N ASP A 490 4.20 -4.81 -9.11
CA ASP A 490 3.24 -4.80 -7.99
C ASP A 490 1.90 -5.43 -8.42
N VAL A 491 1.97 -6.61 -9.03
CA VAL A 491 0.85 -7.31 -9.68
C VAL A 491 0.32 -8.49 -8.86
N LEU A 492 1.14 -9.01 -7.94
CA LEU A 492 0.75 -10.11 -7.06
C LEU A 492 -0.01 -9.56 -5.84
N SER A 493 -1.06 -10.28 -5.45
CA SER A 493 -1.75 -10.02 -4.18
C SER A 493 -1.42 -11.13 -3.18
N ALA A 494 -1.35 -10.78 -1.89
CA ALA A 494 -1.01 -11.70 -0.83
C ALA A 494 -1.94 -11.50 0.36
N THR A 495 -2.52 -12.59 0.86
CA THR A 495 -3.47 -12.57 1.99
C THR A 495 -3.06 -13.61 3.03
N LEU A 496 -3.01 -13.21 4.30
CA LEU A 496 -2.77 -14.15 5.39
C LEU A 496 -4.02 -15.03 5.59
N VAL A 497 -3.86 -16.34 5.45
CA VAL A 497 -4.92 -17.32 5.73
C VAL A 497 -4.89 -17.61 7.23
N PRO A 498 -6.01 -17.41 7.96
CA PRO A 498 -6.07 -17.74 9.36
C PRO A 498 -5.76 -19.22 9.59
N ALA A 499 -4.90 -19.52 10.55
CA ALA A 499 -4.72 -20.89 11.02
C ALA A 499 -6.07 -21.46 11.48
N ALA A 500 -6.37 -22.71 11.10
CA ALA A 500 -7.52 -23.41 11.67
C ALA A 500 -7.34 -23.48 13.20
N PRO A 501 -8.42 -23.35 14.00
CA PRO A 501 -8.32 -23.47 15.45
C PRO A 501 -7.74 -24.84 15.77
N ALA A 502 -6.55 -24.82 16.36
CA ALA A 502 -5.90 -26.00 16.91
C ALA A 502 -6.69 -26.48 18.14
N ASP A 503 -6.80 -27.79 18.33
CA ASP A 503 -7.24 -28.35 19.62
C ASP A 503 -6.26 -27.85 20.70
N GLU A 504 -6.73 -27.57 21.92
CA GLU A 504 -5.94 -26.89 23.00
C GLU A 504 -4.59 -27.56 23.31
N GLU A 505 -4.40 -28.84 22.95
CA GLU A 505 -3.14 -29.60 23.13
C GLU A 505 -2.22 -29.63 21.90
N SER A 506 -2.64 -29.09 20.75
CA SER A 506 -1.87 -29.14 19.50
C SER A 506 -1.13 -27.83 19.23
N VAL A 507 0.14 -27.94 18.81
CA VAL A 507 0.95 -26.80 18.39
C VAL A 507 0.23 -26.11 17.23
N PRO A 508 -0.06 -24.79 17.30
CA PRO A 508 -0.78 -24.10 16.23
C PRO A 508 0.00 -24.22 14.93
N PRO A 509 -0.67 -24.53 13.80
CA PRO A 509 0.00 -24.65 12.53
C PRO A 509 0.65 -23.31 12.14
N PRO A 510 1.76 -23.33 11.39
CA PRO A 510 2.42 -22.11 10.96
C PRO A 510 1.44 -21.23 10.16
N PRO A 511 1.51 -19.90 10.30
CA PRO A 511 0.71 -18.99 9.48
C PRO A 511 0.95 -19.24 7.99
N THR A 512 -0.12 -19.25 7.20
CA THR A 512 -0.05 -19.50 5.75
C THR A 512 -0.36 -18.21 4.99
N LEU A 513 0.48 -17.85 4.02
CA LEU A 513 0.27 -16.74 3.11
C LEU A 513 -0.25 -17.25 1.77
N ARG A 514 -1.46 -16.85 1.39
CA ARG A 514 -2.01 -17.12 0.06
C ARG A 514 -1.59 -16.02 -0.91
N VAL A 515 -0.77 -16.36 -1.88
CA VAL A 515 -0.37 -15.49 -2.98
C VAL A 515 -1.24 -15.77 -4.19
N SER A 516 -1.64 -14.72 -4.90
CA SER A 516 -2.51 -14.79 -6.07
C SER A 516 -1.94 -13.99 -7.23
N ASN A 517 -1.86 -14.64 -8.40
CA ASN A 517 -1.51 -14.03 -9.68
C ASN A 517 -2.78 -13.80 -10.51
N PRO A 518 -3.21 -12.53 -10.69
CA PRO A 518 -4.36 -12.21 -11.53
C PRO A 518 -4.03 -12.09 -13.02
N LEU A 519 -2.76 -12.18 -13.42
CA LEU A 519 -2.33 -11.86 -14.77
C LEU A 519 -2.57 -13.00 -15.76
N PRO A 520 -2.81 -12.71 -17.05
CA PRO A 520 -2.86 -13.72 -18.11
C PRO A 520 -1.47 -14.28 -18.49
N TYR A 521 -0.45 -14.02 -17.66
CA TYR A 521 0.93 -14.43 -17.85
C TYR A 521 1.41 -15.21 -16.64
N ALA A 522 2.33 -16.15 -16.86
CA ALA A 522 3.02 -16.80 -15.75
C ALA A 522 3.92 -15.79 -15.05
N VAL A 523 4.01 -15.89 -13.72
CA VAL A 523 4.84 -15.03 -12.88
C VAL A 523 5.80 -15.89 -12.06
N THR A 524 7.09 -15.63 -12.21
CA THR A 524 8.13 -16.26 -11.39
C THR A 524 8.60 -15.28 -10.32
N VAL A 525 8.68 -15.76 -9.08
CA VAL A 525 9.22 -15.04 -7.93
C VAL A 525 10.49 -15.76 -7.48
N ALA A 526 11.63 -15.08 -7.59
CA ALA A 526 12.91 -15.64 -7.18
C ALA A 526 13.03 -15.78 -5.66
N ARG A 527 12.40 -14.89 -4.88
CA ARG A 527 12.48 -14.92 -3.41
C ARG A 527 11.31 -14.20 -2.74
N THR A 528 10.81 -14.78 -1.65
CA THR A 528 9.81 -14.18 -0.76
C THR A 528 10.47 -13.75 0.54
N VAL A 529 10.31 -12.47 0.90
CA VAL A 529 10.72 -11.91 2.19
C VAL A 529 9.47 -11.58 2.98
N ALA A 530 9.30 -12.21 4.13
CA ALA A 530 8.12 -12.04 4.97
C ALA A 530 8.52 -11.63 6.40
N SER A 531 7.73 -10.74 6.98
CA SER A 531 7.76 -10.37 8.40
C SER A 531 6.36 -10.52 8.96
N LEU A 532 6.21 -11.29 10.02
CA LEU A 532 4.96 -11.44 10.76
C LEU A 532 4.82 -10.27 11.73
N LEU A 533 3.69 -9.58 11.65
CA LEU A 533 3.46 -8.33 12.37
C LEU A 533 2.55 -8.59 13.56
N VAL A 534 3.00 -8.14 14.72
CA VAL A 534 2.19 -8.11 15.95
C VAL A 534 1.40 -6.82 15.91
N THR A 535 0.08 -6.92 15.78
CA THR A 535 -0.82 -5.77 15.68
C THR A 535 -1.77 -5.74 16.86
N ASP A 536 -1.99 -4.55 17.40
CA ASP A 536 -3.13 -4.28 18.28
C ASP A 536 -4.25 -3.70 17.42
N ALA A 537 -5.48 -4.19 17.55
CA ALA A 537 -6.62 -3.74 16.75
C ALA A 537 -6.97 -2.26 16.99
N GLU A 538 -6.53 -1.74 18.12
CA GLU A 538 -6.81 -0.39 18.56
C GLU A 538 -5.63 0.58 18.29
N LEU A 539 -4.51 0.07 17.74
CA LEU A 539 -3.36 0.88 17.32
C LEU A 539 -3.27 0.95 15.79
N PRO A 540 -2.86 2.11 15.23
CA PRO A 540 -2.75 2.29 13.79
C PRO A 540 -1.56 1.54 13.17
N SER A 541 -0.57 1.15 13.99
CA SER A 541 0.71 0.61 13.52
C SER A 541 1.13 -0.66 14.28
N PRO A 542 1.93 -1.55 13.66
CA PRO A 542 2.42 -2.76 14.32
C PRO A 542 3.27 -2.44 15.55
N ILE A 543 3.03 -3.16 16.65
CA ILE A 543 3.81 -3.03 17.90
C ILE A 543 5.06 -3.92 17.90
N GLY A 544 5.15 -4.85 16.96
CA GLY A 544 6.29 -5.75 16.78
C GLY A 544 6.34 -6.34 15.37
N ALA A 545 7.52 -6.75 14.94
CA ALA A 545 7.73 -7.42 13.67
C ALA A 545 8.77 -8.53 13.83
N VAL A 546 8.38 -9.75 13.49
CA VAL A 546 9.25 -10.93 13.56
C VAL A 546 9.51 -11.41 12.15
N ARG A 547 10.78 -11.54 11.78
CA ARG A 547 11.15 -12.09 10.47
C ARG A 547 10.65 -13.53 10.36
N ALA A 548 10.07 -13.89 9.22
CA ALA A 548 9.65 -15.25 8.93
C ALA A 548 10.38 -15.83 7.73
N THR A 549 10.65 -17.13 7.77
CA THR A 549 11.06 -17.90 6.60
C THR A 549 9.83 -18.38 5.84
N ALA A 550 9.87 -18.25 4.52
CA ALA A 550 8.80 -18.67 3.62
C ALA A 550 9.15 -20.00 2.95
N GLU A 551 8.20 -20.93 2.93
CA GLU A 551 8.31 -22.21 2.23
C GLU A 551 7.07 -22.46 1.34
N PRO A 552 7.24 -22.53 0.00
CA PRO A 552 8.48 -22.32 -0.75
C PRO A 552 8.94 -20.85 -0.71
N SER A 553 10.25 -20.63 -0.72
CA SER A 553 10.83 -19.26 -0.76
C SER A 553 10.81 -18.66 -2.17
N SER A 554 10.84 -19.49 -3.21
CA SER A 554 10.77 -19.13 -4.62
C SER A 554 9.71 -19.97 -5.31
N PHE A 555 8.97 -19.43 -6.27
CA PHE A 555 7.89 -20.15 -6.93
C PHE A 555 7.55 -19.57 -8.30
N THR A 556 6.80 -20.33 -9.10
CA THR A 556 6.16 -19.83 -10.32
C THR A 556 4.66 -20.04 -10.20
N LEU A 557 3.89 -18.97 -10.40
CA LEU A 557 2.45 -19.01 -10.54
C LEU A 557 2.10 -19.05 -12.04
N PRO A 558 1.23 -19.97 -12.49
CA PRO A 558 0.81 -20.01 -13.88
C PRO A 558 -0.04 -18.78 -14.24
N ALA A 559 -0.23 -18.57 -15.55
CA ALA A 559 -1.19 -17.59 -16.06
C ALA A 559 -2.60 -17.86 -15.50
N ALA A 560 -3.35 -16.79 -15.24
CA ALA A 560 -4.76 -16.86 -14.88
C ALA A 560 -5.58 -17.36 -16.09
N ASP A 561 -6.40 -18.38 -15.86
CA ASP A 561 -7.32 -18.95 -16.86
C ASP A 561 -8.76 -18.78 -16.36
N GLY A 562 -9.32 -17.58 -16.58
CA GLY A 562 -10.65 -17.19 -16.08
C GLY A 562 -10.73 -16.91 -14.57
N ALA A 563 -9.76 -17.38 -13.77
CA ALA A 563 -9.61 -17.08 -12.34
C ALA A 563 -8.13 -16.90 -11.96
N PRO A 564 -7.82 -16.11 -10.90
CA PRO A 564 -6.45 -15.95 -10.44
C PRO A 564 -5.83 -17.27 -10.01
N SER A 565 -4.58 -17.52 -10.42
CA SER A 565 -3.83 -18.68 -9.92
C SER A 565 -3.31 -18.38 -8.52
N THR A 566 -3.33 -19.38 -7.63
CA THR A 566 -2.97 -19.17 -6.22
C THR A 566 -1.96 -20.19 -5.71
N LEU A 567 -1.15 -19.78 -4.74
CA LEU A 567 -0.19 -20.62 -4.03
C LEU A 567 -0.22 -20.27 -2.54
N ASP A 568 -0.29 -21.29 -1.70
CA ASP A 568 -0.18 -21.15 -0.25
C ASP A 568 1.29 -21.36 0.18
N ILE A 569 1.83 -20.38 0.91
CA ILE A 569 3.21 -20.36 1.40
C ILE A 569 3.18 -20.48 2.92
N ALA A 570 3.85 -21.48 3.48
CA ALA A 570 4.01 -21.61 4.92
C ALA A 570 5.03 -20.58 5.43
N LEU A 571 4.68 -19.88 6.52
CA LEU A 571 5.55 -18.91 7.17
C LEU A 571 5.97 -19.45 8.54
N THR A 572 7.27 -19.64 8.74
CA THR A 572 7.84 -20.02 10.03
C THR A 572 8.49 -18.80 10.68
N PRO A 573 8.01 -18.31 11.85
CA PRO A 573 8.66 -17.21 12.55
C PRO A 573 10.07 -17.60 12.97
N ALA A 574 10.99 -16.64 12.97
CA ALA A 574 12.27 -16.82 13.66
C ALA A 574 12.01 -17.15 15.15
N PRO A 575 12.84 -18.01 15.78
CA PRO A 575 12.69 -18.35 17.19
C PRO A 575 12.72 -17.06 18.02
N THR A 576 11.67 -16.88 18.82
CA THR A 576 11.48 -15.75 19.74
C THR A 576 11.19 -16.31 21.13
N ASP A 577 11.52 -15.53 22.16
CA ASP A 577 11.35 -15.96 23.56
C ASP A 577 9.87 -16.14 23.97
N GLN A 578 8.92 -15.65 23.16
CA GLN A 578 7.48 -15.80 23.40
C GLN A 578 6.70 -15.99 22.08
N PRO A 579 5.70 -16.89 22.04
CA PRO A 579 4.82 -17.03 20.88
C PRO A 579 3.91 -15.80 20.78
N ALA A 580 4.24 -14.89 19.86
CA ALA A 580 3.40 -13.73 19.58
C ALA A 580 2.17 -14.12 18.74
N ILE A 581 1.02 -13.49 19.03
CA ILE A 581 -0.15 -13.55 18.14
C ILE A 581 0.09 -12.57 17.00
N TYR A 582 0.27 -13.10 15.79
CA TYR A 582 0.47 -12.28 14.59
C TYR A 582 -0.89 -11.89 14.01
N GLY A 583 -1.13 -10.59 13.83
CA GLY A 583 -2.39 -10.09 13.29
C GLY A 583 -2.31 -9.67 11.82
N SER A 584 -1.10 -9.48 11.29
CA SER A 584 -0.89 -9.21 9.86
C SER A 584 0.50 -9.68 9.41
N VAL A 585 0.78 -9.52 8.11
CA VAL A 585 2.04 -9.92 7.47
C VAL A 585 2.51 -8.81 6.56
N GLY A 586 3.77 -8.45 6.69
CA GLY A 586 4.51 -7.65 5.73
C GLY A 586 5.22 -8.57 4.75
N VAL A 587 4.93 -8.48 3.45
CA VAL A 587 5.55 -9.33 2.43
C VAL A 587 6.12 -8.49 1.28
N SER A 588 7.29 -8.90 0.82
CA SER A 588 7.96 -8.37 -0.35
C SER A 588 8.43 -9.54 -1.23
N PHE A 589 8.02 -9.54 -2.50
CA PHE A 589 8.44 -10.53 -3.49
C PHE A 589 9.58 -9.95 -4.32
N ALA A 590 10.73 -10.60 -4.30
CA ALA A 590 11.94 -10.18 -4.98
C ALA A 590 12.20 -11.01 -6.24
N GLY A 591 12.85 -10.39 -7.23
CA GLY A 591 13.16 -11.01 -8.52
C GLY A 591 11.91 -11.48 -9.26
N ILE A 592 10.86 -10.64 -9.28
CA ILE A 592 9.63 -10.93 -10.02
C ILE A 592 9.94 -10.82 -11.51
N ALA A 593 9.69 -11.90 -12.25
CA ALA A 593 9.72 -11.95 -13.70
C ALA A 593 8.33 -12.37 -14.21
N VAL A 594 7.80 -11.64 -15.19
CA VAL A 594 6.54 -11.98 -15.85
C VAL A 594 6.87 -12.52 -17.23
N ASP A 595 6.33 -13.68 -17.57
CA ASP A 595 6.55 -14.33 -18.86
C ASP A 595 5.70 -13.64 -19.94
N ILE A 596 6.18 -12.48 -20.38
CA ILE A 596 5.54 -11.62 -21.38
C ILE A 596 6.34 -11.71 -22.67
N ASP A 597 5.67 -12.05 -23.77
CA ASP A 597 6.22 -11.85 -25.10
C ASP A 597 6.03 -10.37 -25.53
N PRO A 598 7.11 -9.56 -25.59
CA PRO A 598 7.01 -8.15 -25.93
C PRO A 598 6.45 -7.91 -27.33
N GLN A 599 6.65 -8.85 -28.27
CA GLN A 599 6.09 -8.75 -29.63
C GLN A 599 4.56 -8.88 -29.62
N GLN A 600 4.03 -9.77 -28.78
CA GLN A 600 2.57 -9.92 -28.62
C GLN A 600 1.94 -8.70 -27.96
N VAL A 601 2.61 -8.08 -26.99
CA VAL A 601 2.16 -6.82 -26.38
C VAL A 601 2.11 -5.71 -27.42
N LEU A 602 3.14 -5.59 -28.25
CA LEU A 602 3.18 -4.58 -29.31
C LEU A 602 2.09 -4.80 -30.36
N ALA A 603 1.89 -6.03 -30.82
CA ALA A 603 0.81 -6.38 -31.76
C ALA A 603 -0.57 -6.02 -31.20
N ALA A 604 -0.81 -6.32 -29.93
CA ALA A 604 -2.01 -5.94 -29.21
C ALA A 604 -2.22 -4.41 -29.09
N ALA A 605 -1.14 -3.65 -28.89
CA ALA A 605 -1.21 -2.20 -28.85
C ALA A 605 -1.66 -1.63 -30.21
N TYR A 606 -1.28 -2.26 -31.33
CA TYR A 606 -1.75 -1.89 -32.65
C TYR A 606 -3.23 -2.12 -32.87
N ASP A 607 -3.77 -3.23 -32.37
CA ASP A 607 -5.18 -3.56 -32.51
C ASP A 607 -6.07 -2.57 -31.73
N THR A 608 -5.63 -2.19 -30.53
CA THR A 608 -6.34 -1.24 -29.66
C THR A 608 -6.33 0.19 -30.23
N GLY A 609 -5.30 0.54 -31.01
CA GLY A 609 -5.06 1.86 -31.58
C GLY A 609 -5.90 2.25 -32.81
N THR A 610 -6.77 1.36 -33.30
CA THR A 610 -7.41 1.46 -34.62
C THR A 610 -8.57 2.46 -34.75
N THR A 611 -8.82 3.31 -33.74
CA THR A 611 -9.97 4.24 -33.75
C THR A 611 -9.89 5.37 -34.79
N GLY A 612 -8.75 5.56 -35.43
CA GLY A 612 -8.60 6.39 -36.63
C GLY A 612 -8.35 5.52 -37.86
N SER A 613 -9.40 4.99 -38.49
CA SER A 613 -9.26 4.22 -39.71
C SER A 613 -8.70 5.09 -40.83
N VAL A 614 -7.45 4.84 -41.24
CA VAL A 614 -6.97 5.37 -42.51
C VAL A 614 -7.64 4.55 -43.60
N SER A 615 -8.50 5.17 -44.40
CA SER A 615 -9.16 4.48 -45.50
C SER A 615 -8.53 4.85 -46.84
N SER A 616 -8.53 3.89 -47.76
CA SER A 616 -8.18 4.10 -49.15
C SER A 616 -9.42 3.98 -50.02
N SER A 617 -9.69 5.02 -50.79
CA SER A 617 -10.64 4.97 -51.89
C SER A 617 -10.10 4.07 -53.02
N VAL A 618 -10.85 3.04 -53.38
CA VAL A 618 -10.60 2.15 -54.51
C VAL A 618 -11.74 2.29 -55.51
N ASP A 619 -11.44 2.71 -56.72
CA ASP A 619 -12.41 2.79 -57.81
C ASP A 619 -12.57 1.41 -58.46
N VAL A 620 -13.75 0.82 -58.31
CA VAL A 620 -14.10 -0.45 -58.93
C VAL A 620 -14.84 -0.14 -60.23
N ILE A 621 -14.27 -0.56 -61.36
CA ILE A 621 -14.72 -0.17 -62.70
C ILE A 621 -14.97 -1.43 -63.53
N CYS A 622 -16.16 -1.53 -64.14
CA CYS A 622 -16.47 -2.55 -65.13
C CYS A 622 -16.76 -1.95 -66.51
N TYR A 623 -15.81 -2.09 -67.43
CA TYR A 623 -15.95 -1.58 -68.79
C TYR A 623 -17.15 -2.23 -69.52
N GLN A 624 -17.36 -3.54 -69.35
CA GLN A 624 -18.44 -4.27 -70.04
C GLN A 624 -19.84 -3.89 -69.55
N LEU A 625 -19.99 -3.43 -68.30
CA LEU A 625 -21.26 -2.88 -67.83
C LEU A 625 -21.51 -1.46 -68.36
N ALA A 626 -20.44 -0.68 -68.57
CA ALA A 626 -20.53 0.65 -69.22
C ALA A 626 -20.80 0.54 -70.73
N HIS A 627 -20.43 -0.59 -71.34
CA HIS A 627 -20.54 -0.88 -72.78
C HIS A 627 -21.27 -2.20 -73.02
N PRO A 628 -22.60 -2.26 -72.85
CA PRO A 628 -23.38 -3.49 -72.97
C PRO A 628 -23.22 -4.19 -74.32
N GLU A 629 -22.87 -3.46 -75.39
CA GLU A 629 -22.58 -3.97 -76.73
C GLU A 629 -21.36 -4.90 -76.80
N VAL A 630 -20.49 -4.88 -75.77
CA VAL A 630 -19.27 -5.70 -75.66
C VAL A 630 -19.49 -6.93 -74.78
N ILE A 631 -20.67 -7.08 -74.16
CA ILE A 631 -21.00 -8.26 -73.35
C ILE A 631 -21.17 -9.48 -74.27
N PRO A 632 -20.44 -10.59 -74.05
CA PRO A 632 -20.61 -11.81 -74.83
C PRO A 632 -22.05 -12.33 -74.81
N ALA A 633 -22.55 -12.83 -75.95
CA ALA A 633 -23.89 -13.40 -76.04
C ALA A 633 -24.15 -14.56 -75.05
N THR A 634 -23.09 -15.23 -74.58
CA THR A 634 -23.18 -16.25 -73.54
C THR A 634 -23.62 -15.70 -72.18
N LEU A 635 -23.48 -14.40 -71.91
CA LEU A 635 -23.88 -13.74 -70.67
C LEU A 635 -25.19 -12.94 -70.82
N THR A 636 -26.09 -13.42 -71.70
CA THR A 636 -27.40 -12.80 -71.92
C THR A 636 -28.19 -12.74 -70.61
N GLY A 637 -28.54 -11.52 -70.17
CA GLY A 637 -29.28 -11.29 -68.91
C GLY A 637 -28.41 -10.86 -67.72
N LEU A 638 -27.10 -10.68 -67.91
CA LEU A 638 -26.24 -9.99 -66.95
C LEU A 638 -26.69 -8.53 -66.78
N PHE A 639 -27.01 -8.13 -65.55
CA PHE A 639 -27.36 -6.73 -65.24
C PHE A 639 -26.41 -6.08 -64.23
N GLY A 640 -25.52 -6.87 -63.60
CA GLY A 640 -24.56 -6.35 -62.64
C GLY A 640 -23.50 -7.36 -62.21
N LEU A 641 -22.57 -6.88 -61.40
CA LEU A 641 -21.52 -7.65 -60.73
C LEU A 641 -21.55 -7.33 -59.24
N GLU A 642 -21.44 -8.37 -58.43
CA GLU A 642 -21.13 -8.23 -57.01
C GLU A 642 -19.64 -8.47 -56.83
N VAL A 643 -18.94 -7.50 -56.23
CA VAL A 643 -17.50 -7.51 -56.02
C VAL A 643 -17.23 -7.40 -54.54
N GLU A 644 -16.43 -8.31 -54.00
CA GLU A 644 -15.92 -8.22 -52.63
C GLU A 644 -14.44 -7.85 -52.64
N LEU A 645 -14.06 -6.95 -51.73
CA LEU A 645 -12.69 -6.53 -51.49
C LEU A 645 -12.33 -6.78 -50.03
N ARG A 646 -11.18 -7.39 -49.73
CA ARG A 646 -10.66 -7.55 -48.36
C ARG A 646 -9.16 -7.25 -48.31
N ARG A 647 -8.70 -6.65 -47.21
CA ARG A 647 -7.28 -6.28 -47.01
C ARG A 647 -6.35 -7.49 -46.88
N SER A 648 -6.83 -8.57 -46.26
CA SER A 648 -6.07 -9.80 -46.03
C SER A 648 -7.01 -10.97 -45.82
N ASP A 649 -6.46 -12.18 -45.81
CA ASP A 649 -7.19 -13.36 -45.34
C ASP A 649 -7.70 -13.15 -43.91
N GLY A 650 -8.98 -13.45 -43.68
CA GLY A 650 -9.65 -13.25 -42.40
C GLY A 650 -10.21 -11.84 -42.14
N ALA A 651 -9.85 -10.83 -42.95
CA ALA A 651 -10.46 -9.50 -42.83
C ALA A 651 -11.91 -9.49 -43.34
N GLN A 652 -12.77 -8.68 -42.71
CA GLN A 652 -14.15 -8.51 -43.16
C GLN A 652 -14.16 -7.85 -44.55
N PRO A 653 -14.79 -8.48 -45.56
CA PRO A 653 -14.84 -7.93 -46.90
C PRO A 653 -15.79 -6.74 -47.00
N VAL A 654 -15.44 -5.79 -47.86
CA VAL A 654 -16.29 -4.69 -48.33
C VAL A 654 -16.94 -5.14 -49.64
N THR A 655 -18.27 -5.10 -49.70
CA THR A 655 -19.03 -5.50 -50.90
C THR A 655 -19.44 -4.26 -51.71
N VAL A 656 -19.22 -4.33 -53.01
CA VAL A 656 -19.59 -3.32 -54.01
C VAL A 656 -20.50 -3.97 -55.05
N PHE A 657 -21.58 -3.29 -55.40
CA PHE A 657 -22.50 -3.71 -56.46
C PHE A 657 -22.33 -2.78 -57.65
N LEU A 658 -21.86 -3.32 -58.77
CA LEU A 658 -21.82 -2.61 -60.05
C LEU A 658 -23.02 -3.04 -60.88
N THR A 659 -23.68 -2.09 -61.53
CA THR A 659 -24.81 -2.35 -62.43
C THR A 659 -24.58 -1.65 -63.76
N THR A 660 -25.43 -1.89 -64.75
CA THR A 660 -25.40 -1.14 -66.03
C THR A 660 -25.58 0.37 -65.84
N ASP A 661 -26.35 0.78 -64.83
CA ASP A 661 -26.59 2.20 -64.52
C ASP A 661 -25.46 2.82 -63.69
N GLN A 662 -24.71 1.99 -62.96
CA GLN A 662 -23.56 2.38 -62.15
C GLN A 662 -22.39 1.40 -62.41
N PRO A 663 -21.73 1.52 -63.58
CA PRO A 663 -20.64 0.61 -63.97
C PRO A 663 -19.33 0.90 -63.21
N GLN A 664 -19.30 1.97 -62.42
CA GLN A 664 -18.19 2.37 -61.57
C GLN A 664 -18.70 2.77 -60.19
N LEU A 665 -18.03 2.33 -59.14
CA LEU A 665 -18.30 2.72 -57.75
C LEU A 665 -17.00 2.76 -56.95
N THR A 666 -16.90 3.70 -56.00
CA THR A 666 -15.73 3.83 -55.13
C THR A 666 -15.96 3.10 -53.81
N ALA A 667 -15.13 2.09 -53.52
CA ALA A 667 -15.07 1.41 -52.23
C ALA A 667 -14.15 2.13 -51.26
N GLN A 668 -14.49 2.14 -49.97
CA GLN A 668 -13.56 2.55 -48.91
C GLN A 668 -13.00 1.30 -48.24
N VAL A 669 -11.68 1.09 -48.38
CA VAL A 669 -10.97 0.01 -47.71
C VAL A 669 -10.23 0.60 -46.51
N SER A 670 -10.64 0.24 -45.30
CA SER A 670 -10.02 0.71 -44.05
C SER A 670 -8.75 -0.07 -43.71
N PHE A 671 -7.71 0.66 -43.33
CA PHE A 671 -6.44 0.15 -42.83
C PHE A 671 -6.34 0.44 -41.34
N GLY A 672 -5.99 -0.59 -40.58
CA GLY A 672 -5.59 -0.48 -39.19
C GLY A 672 -4.10 -0.15 -39.05
N LEU A 673 -3.70 0.18 -37.83
CA LEU A 673 -2.29 0.42 -37.52
C LEU A 673 -1.44 -0.85 -37.69
N SER A 674 -2.01 -2.03 -37.44
CA SER A 674 -1.35 -3.32 -37.69
C SER A 674 -1.05 -3.56 -39.17
N ASP A 675 -1.92 -3.10 -40.08
CA ASP A 675 -1.67 -3.17 -41.53
C ASP A 675 -0.48 -2.29 -41.92
N ILE A 676 -0.47 -1.07 -41.41
CA ILE A 676 0.61 -0.10 -41.65
C ILE A 676 1.94 -0.63 -41.10
N ALA A 677 1.93 -1.18 -39.88
CA ALA A 677 3.11 -1.78 -39.27
C ALA A 677 3.62 -3.00 -40.05
N ALA A 678 2.72 -3.76 -40.70
CA ALA A 678 3.06 -4.83 -41.63
C ALA A 678 3.59 -4.32 -42.99
N GLY A 679 3.72 -3.00 -43.17
CA GLY A 679 4.23 -2.36 -44.38
C GLY A 679 3.18 -2.05 -45.44
N MET A 680 1.88 -2.20 -45.12
CA MET A 680 0.83 -1.81 -46.06
C MET A 680 0.79 -0.28 -46.22
N LYS A 681 0.66 0.15 -47.47
CA LYS A 681 0.67 1.56 -47.88
C LYS A 681 -0.73 1.96 -48.35
N PRO A 682 -1.50 2.74 -47.59
CA PRO A 682 -2.82 3.22 -48.02
C PRO A 682 -2.81 3.97 -49.36
N GLU A 683 -1.70 4.63 -49.70
CA GLU A 683 -1.51 5.31 -50.98
C GLU A 683 -1.36 4.34 -52.17
N GLN A 684 -0.92 3.11 -51.90
CA GLN A 684 -0.80 2.01 -52.87
C GLN A 684 -1.40 0.73 -52.25
N PRO A 685 -2.73 0.69 -52.04
CA PRO A 685 -3.34 -0.35 -51.25
C PRO A 685 -3.20 -1.70 -51.97
N THR A 686 -2.72 -2.70 -51.26
CA THR A 686 -2.79 -4.10 -51.69
C THR A 686 -4.02 -4.74 -51.06
N PHE A 687 -4.88 -5.35 -51.87
CA PHE A 687 -6.07 -6.03 -51.38
C PHE A 687 -6.39 -7.27 -52.23
N GLN A 688 -7.07 -8.21 -51.60
CA GLN A 688 -7.67 -9.35 -52.27
C GLN A 688 -9.08 -8.99 -52.71
N TRP A 689 -9.50 -9.49 -53.87
CA TRP A 689 -10.83 -9.27 -54.39
C TRP A 689 -11.37 -10.51 -55.08
N ARG A 690 -12.69 -10.64 -55.11
CA ARG A 690 -13.42 -11.65 -55.87
C ARG A 690 -14.71 -11.05 -56.41
N ARG A 691 -15.32 -11.73 -57.38
CA ARG A 691 -16.53 -11.24 -58.04
C ARG A 691 -17.48 -12.36 -58.40
N ARG A 692 -18.77 -12.06 -58.57
CA ARG A 692 -19.75 -12.95 -59.19
C ARG A 692 -20.73 -12.19 -60.07
N ASN A 693 -21.24 -12.87 -61.08
CA ASN A 693 -22.23 -12.31 -62.01
C ASN A 693 -23.61 -12.19 -61.33
N MET A 694 -24.34 -11.12 -61.63
CA MET A 694 -25.75 -10.92 -61.25
C MET A 694 -26.62 -10.92 -62.50
N SER A 695 -27.60 -11.81 -62.56
CA SER A 695 -28.55 -11.92 -63.66
C SER A 695 -29.99 -12.02 -63.17
N GLY A 696 -30.97 -11.85 -64.07
CA GLY A 696 -32.39 -11.96 -63.71
C GLY A 696 -32.79 -13.31 -63.11
N SER A 697 -31.95 -14.35 -63.24
CA SER A 697 -32.15 -15.68 -62.66
C SER A 697 -31.47 -15.89 -61.30
N GLY A 698 -30.66 -14.94 -60.82
CA GLY A 698 -29.96 -15.03 -59.53
C GLY A 698 -28.51 -14.52 -59.55
N THR A 699 -27.75 -14.87 -58.51
CA THR A 699 -26.31 -14.60 -58.43
C THR A 699 -25.52 -15.86 -58.77
N GLY A 700 -24.47 -15.72 -59.57
CA GLY A 700 -23.58 -16.81 -59.96
C GLY A 700 -22.59 -17.22 -58.86
N GLU A 701 -21.69 -18.15 -59.19
CA GLU A 701 -20.61 -18.53 -58.29
C GLU A 701 -19.55 -17.43 -58.16
N TRP A 702 -18.90 -17.39 -56.99
CA TRP A 702 -17.78 -16.51 -56.74
C TRP A 702 -16.54 -16.98 -57.50
N SER A 703 -15.81 -16.03 -58.07
CA SER A 703 -14.43 -16.27 -58.52
C SER A 703 -13.53 -16.59 -57.32
N ASP A 704 -12.38 -17.20 -57.61
CA ASP A 704 -11.28 -17.26 -56.66
C ASP A 704 -10.85 -15.84 -56.24
N TRP A 705 -10.27 -15.75 -55.03
CA TRP A 705 -9.66 -14.52 -54.55
C TRP A 705 -8.40 -14.21 -55.36
N ALA A 706 -8.33 -13.02 -55.93
CA ALA A 706 -7.17 -12.49 -56.63
C ALA A 706 -6.58 -11.31 -55.85
N THR A 707 -5.27 -11.08 -55.95
CA THR A 707 -4.61 -9.94 -55.30
C THR A 707 -4.31 -8.85 -56.32
N ILE A 708 -4.52 -7.59 -55.95
CA ILE A 708 -4.16 -6.42 -56.76
C ILE A 708 -3.52 -5.34 -55.86
N THR A 709 -2.70 -4.48 -56.46
CA THR A 709 -2.13 -3.30 -55.79
C THR A 709 -2.49 -2.05 -56.60
N GLY A 710 -3.01 -1.03 -55.91
CA GLY A 710 -3.37 0.26 -56.51
C GLY A 710 -4.82 0.68 -56.23
N ARG A 711 -5.18 1.89 -56.62
CA ARG A 711 -6.48 2.51 -56.29
C ARG A 711 -7.57 2.26 -57.34
N GLN A 712 -7.27 1.51 -58.40
CA GLN A 712 -8.21 1.18 -59.46
C GLN A 712 -8.28 -0.33 -59.63
N LEU A 713 -9.48 -0.86 -59.56
CA LEU A 713 -9.79 -2.26 -59.79
C LEU A 713 -10.67 -2.37 -61.03
N PHE A 714 -10.10 -2.91 -62.11
CA PHE A 714 -10.84 -3.24 -63.32
C PHE A 714 -11.41 -4.66 -63.19
N VAL A 715 -12.74 -4.77 -63.24
CA VAL A 715 -13.45 -6.05 -63.16
C VAL A 715 -14.17 -6.36 -64.47
N ALA A 716 -14.18 -7.63 -64.85
CA ALA A 716 -14.89 -8.16 -66.01
C ALA A 716 -15.84 -9.28 -65.55
N PRO A 717 -16.99 -9.56 -66.18
CA PRO A 717 -17.81 -10.70 -65.81
C PRO A 717 -17.03 -12.02 -65.85
N THR A 718 -17.39 -12.97 -65.00
CA THR A 718 -16.83 -14.32 -65.05
C THR A 718 -17.41 -15.06 -66.26
N GLY A 719 -16.58 -15.79 -67.00
CA GLY A 719 -17.08 -16.77 -67.96
C GLY A 719 -17.89 -17.83 -67.20
N MET A 720 -19.05 -18.22 -67.73
CA MET A 720 -19.85 -19.31 -67.15
C MET A 720 -19.09 -20.63 -67.15
#